data_AF-A0A1F3NAZ9-F1
#
_entry.id   AF-A0A1F3NAZ9-F1
#
_cell.length_a   1.000
_cell.length_b   1.000
_cell.length_c   1.000
_cell.angle_alpha   90.00
_cell.angle_beta   90.00
_cell.angle_gamma   90.00
#
_symmetry.space_group_name_H-M   'P 1'
#
loop_
_entity.id
_entity.type
_entity.pdbx_description
1 polymer ?
#
loop_
_entity_poly.entity_id
_entity_poly.type
_entity_poly.pdbx_seq_one_letter_code
_entity_poly.pdbx_strand_id
1 'polypeptide(L)'
;MTNLFKLFVCSIVLLSLPADYKIIAQSGPSGDVSTMLDKFCRDVPWEEIYVHTDRDIYVAGEEMWFSSYLFDRHAGKLSSGSNIAYFELLNPDDIPVIQKRLLIKEGICPGNAHLPDTLTSGIYTYRIYTNWMKNFLPENAFMKSITIVNPFRSNGFRKKIMYEKHLPLKINIEFFPEGGTLLGDVPGKIAVRVSDEFQRGVAFQGVVRNSRGDSVTSFITNRYGLASFEINPSGANSYYVLHGGTVTYLPLAQDEGCALRADYLDKDLITITLSERGSLYSSDSQQYYLLIQSHGNTSYFESFRIPGFSKTIIISGQGLSKGINHITLFNQSLKPVCERLICIRQKDISEAIDLKISDSIQRREKVTAEIGITNDAGAALSEPRLSISVVPQSYGAASGALKDYLVFGTEFGYLPWVENGNQGGSPDEKDFDNFLIGAKSRWILWNEVFNENRAPKNFRMEEDVHFLSGVINKRDTPVSSREKTLTLSIPGKVASFYHTHTDSEGYFSFLLPVDQIQRNLIIQPESGEENISVEIQSPYSRNLPLSVSYKDSVTSGMSGILSDISARYQVNMIFGTSVKKEAQPVQLKSEPSKRFYGKPEIELIMNDYIKLPVMQEVFFELTPGVRLRERKAGYEMRILNPYTGTYFEEPATALIDGVVINDMATLAGLDPEVVERIDIVKTPYFTGDFMHYGIVHVITQPGKFSNLSLPDYAVKLPYRITEPVQLFLSPDYSDPVKKQSRIPDFRNTLYWNPALKPEKDGKISVEFDASDLAGDYVIDIQGINSYGEPVSLRKIIQIY
;
A
#
# COMPACT_ATOMS: atom_id res chain seq x y z
N MET A 1 -48.83 -24.84 -46.22
CA MET A 1 -48.58 -25.71 -45.05
C MET A 1 -47.26 -25.30 -44.42
N THR A 2 -47.29 -24.20 -43.66
CA THR A 2 -46.34 -23.76 -42.61
C THR A 2 -46.69 -22.31 -42.26
N ASN A 3 -46.43 -21.96 -40.99
CA ASN A 3 -46.18 -20.63 -40.44
C ASN A 3 -47.21 -19.96 -39.51
N LEU A 4 -46.62 -19.51 -38.39
CA LEU A 4 -46.89 -18.36 -37.53
C LEU A 4 -47.90 -18.48 -36.36
N PHE A 5 -47.31 -18.58 -35.17
CA PHE A 5 -47.83 -18.23 -33.86
C PHE A 5 -47.89 -16.69 -33.67
N LYS A 6 -49.04 -16.15 -33.24
CA LYS A 6 -49.15 -14.96 -32.36
C LYS A 6 -50.63 -14.68 -31.95
N LEU A 7 -50.77 -14.04 -30.77
CA LEU A 7 -51.93 -13.36 -30.14
C LEU A 7 -52.80 -14.19 -29.16
N PHE A 8 -52.64 -13.96 -27.82
CA PHE A 8 -53.48 -13.12 -26.91
C PHE A 8 -54.69 -13.96 -26.38
N VAL A 9 -55.03 -14.19 -25.09
CA VAL A 9 -55.11 -13.37 -23.84
C VAL A 9 -55.62 -14.25 -22.67
N CYS A 10 -55.20 -13.94 -21.42
CA CYS A 10 -55.81 -14.20 -20.08
C CYS A 10 -56.25 -15.65 -19.70
N SER A 11 -56.04 -16.20 -18.50
CA SER A 11 -56.27 -15.64 -17.16
C SER A 11 -55.76 -16.61 -16.08
N ILE A 12 -55.29 -16.04 -14.95
CA ILE A 12 -55.40 -16.55 -13.56
C ILE A 12 -54.66 -17.86 -13.21
N VAL A 13 -53.47 -17.73 -12.59
CA VAL A 13 -53.07 -18.53 -11.42
C VAL A 13 -52.36 -17.62 -10.42
N LEU A 14 -52.96 -17.48 -9.24
CA LEU A 14 -52.39 -16.81 -8.08
C LEU A 14 -51.12 -17.55 -7.61
N LEU A 15 -50.01 -16.81 -7.47
CA LEU A 15 -48.83 -17.24 -6.73
C LEU A 15 -48.54 -16.20 -5.64
N SER A 16 -48.75 -16.64 -4.40
CA SER A 16 -48.32 -16.00 -3.17
C SER A 16 -46.78 -15.92 -3.13
N LEU A 17 -46.23 -14.72 -3.22
CA LEU A 17 -44.86 -14.41 -2.84
C LEU A 17 -44.92 -13.51 -1.59
N PRO A 18 -44.22 -13.83 -0.48
CA PRO A 18 -44.03 -12.87 0.59
C PRO A 18 -43.07 -11.79 0.09
N ALA A 19 -43.59 -10.61 -0.19
CA ALA A 19 -42.78 -9.41 -0.35
C ALA A 19 -42.45 -8.88 1.04
N ASP A 20 -41.21 -9.08 1.49
CA ASP A 20 -40.65 -8.33 2.61
C ASP A 20 -40.49 -6.86 2.19
N TYR A 21 -41.59 -6.10 2.33
CA TYR A 21 -41.52 -4.65 2.31
C TYR A 21 -40.83 -4.19 3.60
N LYS A 22 -39.54 -3.85 3.52
CA LYS A 22 -38.93 -2.92 4.47
C LYS A 22 -39.69 -1.60 4.36
N ILE A 23 -40.53 -1.34 5.36
CA ILE A 23 -41.17 -0.05 5.57
C ILE A 23 -40.05 0.97 5.78
N ILE A 24 -39.79 1.81 4.78
CA ILE A 24 -38.96 3.01 4.92
C ILE A 24 -39.80 3.98 5.75
N ALA A 25 -39.52 4.05 7.05
CA ALA A 25 -40.05 5.06 7.93
C ALA A 25 -39.53 6.45 7.49
N GLN A 26 -40.38 7.47 7.66
CA GLN A 26 -40.09 8.86 7.32
C GLN A 26 -38.75 9.30 7.92
N SER A 27 -37.88 9.84 7.06
CA SER A 27 -36.53 10.30 7.36
C SER A 27 -36.56 11.54 8.28
N GLY A 28 -36.36 11.34 9.58
CA GLY A 28 -35.72 12.35 10.42
C GLY A 28 -34.19 12.33 10.22
N PRO A 29 -33.43 13.23 10.87
CA PRO A 29 -31.96 13.30 10.78
C PRO A 29 -31.22 12.02 11.22
N SER A 30 -31.97 11.02 11.71
CA SER A 30 -31.47 9.66 11.95
C SER A 30 -30.94 8.95 10.70
N GLY A 31 -31.37 9.34 9.50
CA GLY A 31 -30.81 8.84 8.24
C GLY A 31 -29.52 9.54 7.80
N ASP A 32 -29.20 10.71 8.38
CA ASP A 32 -28.22 11.63 7.80
C ASP A 32 -26.78 11.24 8.16
N VAL A 33 -26.46 10.99 9.44
CA VAL A 33 -25.07 10.72 9.86
C VAL A 33 -24.51 9.43 9.24
N SER A 34 -25.27 8.33 9.29
CA SER A 34 -24.84 7.05 8.71
C SER A 34 -24.68 7.15 7.19
N THR A 35 -25.56 7.88 6.52
CA THR A 35 -25.48 8.12 5.07
C THR A 35 -24.31 9.04 4.70
N MET A 36 -24.02 10.06 5.52
CA MET A 36 -22.86 10.94 5.34
C MET A 36 -21.54 10.17 5.52
N LEU A 37 -21.47 9.27 6.50
CA LEU A 37 -20.31 8.40 6.71
C LEU A 37 -20.09 7.45 5.52
N ASP A 38 -21.15 6.77 5.10
CA ASP A 38 -21.12 5.84 3.96
C ASP A 38 -20.75 6.57 2.64
N LYS A 39 -21.28 7.78 2.42
CA LYS A 39 -20.86 8.66 1.31
C LYS A 39 -19.38 9.04 1.43
N PHE A 40 -18.90 9.45 2.60
CA PHE A 40 -17.49 9.78 2.82
C PHE A 40 -16.56 8.61 2.48
N CYS A 41 -16.89 7.39 2.93
CA CYS A 41 -16.09 6.21 2.65
C CYS A 41 -16.04 5.86 1.16
N ARG A 42 -17.09 6.16 0.39
CA ARG A 42 -17.08 6.02 -1.08
C ARG A 42 -16.29 7.11 -1.79
N ASP A 43 -16.42 8.35 -1.35
CA ASP A 43 -15.74 9.50 -1.96
C ASP A 43 -14.23 9.52 -1.66
N VAL A 44 -13.85 8.98 -0.49
CA VAL A 44 -12.47 8.89 0.00
C VAL A 44 -12.19 7.45 0.45
N PRO A 45 -12.05 6.51 -0.52
CA PRO A 45 -11.78 5.10 -0.20
C PRO A 45 -10.49 4.97 0.61
N TRP A 46 -10.48 4.08 1.60
CA TRP A 46 -9.31 3.83 2.43
C TRP A 46 -8.65 2.52 2.00
N GLU A 47 -7.52 2.64 1.30
CA GLU A 47 -6.70 1.48 0.92
C GLU A 47 -5.77 1.07 2.06
N GLU A 48 -5.66 -0.24 2.26
CA GLU A 48 -4.79 -0.84 3.25
C GLU A 48 -3.97 -1.94 2.61
N ILE A 49 -2.71 -2.06 2.99
CA ILE A 49 -1.85 -3.13 2.48
C ILE A 49 -1.27 -3.94 3.63
N TYR A 50 -1.23 -5.25 3.47
CA TYR A 50 -0.52 -6.17 4.36
C TYR A 50 0.56 -6.93 3.58
N VAL A 51 1.67 -7.31 4.24
CA VAL A 51 2.75 -8.09 3.62
C VAL A 51 3.07 -9.33 4.44
N HIS A 52 2.97 -10.50 3.82
CA HIS A 52 3.54 -11.74 4.32
C HIS A 52 4.93 -11.95 3.69
N THR A 53 5.96 -12.08 4.53
CA THR A 53 7.34 -12.40 4.11
C THR A 53 7.64 -13.88 4.33
N ASP A 54 8.62 -14.43 3.60
CA ASP A 54 9.06 -15.81 3.84
C ASP A 54 9.71 -15.99 5.22
N ARG A 55 10.40 -14.95 5.74
CA ARG A 55 10.95 -14.88 7.10
C ARG A 55 11.28 -13.44 7.50
N ASP A 56 11.95 -13.27 8.65
CA ASP A 56 12.27 -11.95 9.24
C ASP A 56 13.78 -11.71 9.47
N ILE A 57 14.61 -12.72 9.19
CA ILE A 57 16.08 -12.66 9.33
C ILE A 57 16.70 -13.08 8.01
N TYR A 58 17.60 -12.26 7.49
CA TYR A 58 18.24 -12.44 6.20
C TYR A 58 19.76 -12.24 6.24
N VAL A 59 20.43 -12.71 5.20
CA VAL A 59 21.85 -12.54 4.89
C VAL A 59 21.98 -11.63 3.68
N ALA A 60 22.91 -10.68 3.74
CA ALA A 60 23.24 -9.85 2.58
C ALA A 60 23.66 -10.73 1.39
N GLY A 61 23.05 -10.51 0.24
CA GLY A 61 23.26 -11.28 -1.00
C GLY A 61 22.14 -12.27 -1.36
N GLU A 62 21.14 -12.47 -0.48
CA GLU A 62 20.00 -13.35 -0.75
C GLU A 62 18.72 -12.60 -1.18
N GLU A 63 17.69 -13.35 -1.57
CA GLU A 63 16.37 -12.79 -1.92
C GLU A 63 15.46 -12.77 -0.69
N MET A 64 14.83 -11.62 -0.45
CA MET A 64 13.68 -11.50 0.43
C MET A 64 12.41 -11.74 -0.40
N TRP A 65 11.60 -12.73 0.00
CA TRP A 65 10.37 -13.07 -0.70
C TRP A 65 9.15 -12.59 0.06
N PHE A 66 8.15 -12.06 -0.65
CA PHE A 66 6.94 -11.59 -0.01
C PHE A 66 5.71 -11.61 -0.93
N SER A 67 4.54 -11.62 -0.29
CA SER A 67 3.24 -11.46 -0.93
C SER A 67 2.47 -10.38 -0.21
N SER A 68 1.92 -9.44 -0.96
CA SER A 68 1.17 -8.32 -0.42
C SER A 68 -0.30 -8.39 -0.81
N TYR A 69 -1.17 -7.95 0.08
CA TYR A 69 -2.62 -7.96 -0.05
C TYR A 69 -3.13 -6.55 0.14
N LEU A 70 -3.73 -5.97 -0.90
CA LEU A 70 -4.34 -4.65 -0.90
C LEU A 70 -5.85 -4.78 -0.64
N PHE A 71 -6.36 -4.09 0.35
CA PHE A 71 -7.75 -4.10 0.79
C PHE A 71 -8.41 -2.74 0.60
N ASP A 72 -9.70 -2.77 0.28
CA ASP A 72 -10.58 -1.65 0.54
C ASP A 72 -11.15 -1.86 1.94
N ARG A 73 -10.85 -0.92 2.84
CA ARG A 73 -11.20 -1.05 4.26
C ARG A 73 -12.70 -1.05 4.50
N HIS A 74 -13.45 -0.23 3.77
CA HIS A 74 -14.89 -0.10 3.95
C HIS A 74 -15.64 -1.32 3.39
N ALA A 75 -15.22 -1.80 2.22
CA ALA A 75 -15.77 -3.00 1.60
C ALA A 75 -15.35 -4.30 2.31
N GLY A 76 -14.22 -4.28 3.03
CA GLY A 76 -13.67 -5.45 3.74
C GLY A 76 -13.18 -6.55 2.80
N LYS A 77 -12.71 -6.18 1.60
CA LYS A 77 -12.30 -7.10 0.53
C LYS A 77 -11.03 -6.61 -0.15
N LEU A 78 -10.41 -7.47 -0.96
CA LEU A 78 -9.30 -7.05 -1.82
C LEU A 78 -9.73 -5.90 -2.73
N SER A 79 -8.91 -4.86 -2.75
CA SER A 79 -9.12 -3.68 -3.59
C SER A 79 -8.65 -3.94 -5.02
N SER A 80 -9.38 -3.38 -5.98
CA SER A 80 -8.96 -3.23 -7.38
C SER A 80 -8.68 -1.77 -7.75
N GLY A 81 -8.54 -0.88 -6.76
CA GLY A 81 -8.31 0.55 -6.98
C GLY A 81 -6.90 0.83 -7.52
N SER A 82 -5.86 0.47 -6.76
CA SER A 82 -4.48 0.64 -7.22
C SER A 82 -3.89 -0.64 -7.80
N ASN A 83 -3.23 -0.54 -8.96
CA ASN A 83 -2.47 -1.60 -9.60
C ASN A 83 -0.95 -1.48 -9.41
N ILE A 84 -0.46 -0.48 -8.68
CA ILE A 84 0.97 -0.30 -8.37
C ILE A 84 1.18 -0.18 -6.85
N ALA A 85 2.09 -1.00 -6.32
CA ALA A 85 2.63 -0.87 -4.98
C ALA A 85 4.08 -0.35 -5.01
N TYR A 86 4.42 0.57 -4.12
CA TYR A 86 5.76 1.11 -3.92
C TYR A 86 6.39 0.42 -2.73
N PHE A 87 7.42 -0.40 -2.99
CA PHE A 87 8.22 -1.07 -1.96
C PHE A 87 9.52 -0.31 -1.72
N GLU A 88 9.88 -0.11 -0.46
CA GLU A 88 11.16 0.47 -0.07
C GLU A 88 11.75 -0.29 1.12
N LEU A 89 13.06 -0.58 1.06
CA LEU A 89 13.84 -1.05 2.20
C LEU A 89 14.70 0.11 2.70
N LEU A 90 14.55 0.47 3.95
CA LEU A 90 15.23 1.57 4.61
C LEU A 90 16.30 1.04 5.55
N ASN A 91 17.48 1.66 5.52
CA ASN A 91 18.52 1.40 6.52
C ASN A 91 18.12 2.03 7.89
N PRO A 92 18.90 1.80 8.96
CA PRO A 92 18.60 2.40 10.26
C PRO A 92 18.46 3.93 10.25
N ASP A 93 19.17 4.61 9.35
CA ASP A 93 19.13 6.08 9.16
C ASP A 93 17.94 6.55 8.29
N ASP A 94 16.96 5.67 8.05
CA ASP A 94 15.79 5.86 7.20
C ASP A 94 16.11 6.21 5.73
N ILE A 95 17.32 5.89 5.28
CA ILE A 95 17.73 6.07 3.89
C ILE A 95 17.29 4.84 3.08
N PRO A 96 16.56 5.01 1.97
CA PRO A 96 16.19 3.89 1.11
C PRO A 96 17.43 3.28 0.47
N VAL A 97 17.61 1.97 0.68
CA VAL A 97 18.67 1.15 0.07
C VAL A 97 18.16 0.27 -1.06
N ILE A 98 16.85 0.01 -1.10
CA ILE A 98 16.15 -0.67 -2.19
C ILE A 98 14.83 0.05 -2.42
N GLN A 99 14.48 0.29 -3.68
CA GLN A 99 13.18 0.80 -4.09
C GLN A 99 12.67 0.01 -5.29
N LYS A 100 11.40 -0.43 -5.24
CA LYS A 100 10.74 -1.17 -6.33
C LYS A 100 9.30 -0.70 -6.50
N ARG A 101 8.81 -0.75 -7.72
CA ARG A 101 7.37 -0.64 -8.03
C ARG A 101 6.90 -2.03 -8.45
N LEU A 102 5.82 -2.50 -7.85
CA LEU A 102 5.34 -3.86 -8.00
C LEU A 102 3.92 -3.84 -8.54
N LEU A 103 3.61 -4.79 -9.41
CA LEU A 103 2.30 -4.90 -10.03
C LEU A 103 1.32 -5.58 -9.07
N ILE A 104 0.23 -4.89 -8.76
CA ILE A 104 -0.91 -5.44 -8.05
C ILE A 104 -1.91 -5.95 -9.09
N LYS A 105 -2.42 -7.16 -8.89
CA LYS A 105 -3.51 -7.74 -9.69
C LYS A 105 -4.55 -8.33 -8.77
N GLU A 106 -5.80 -7.89 -8.92
CA GLU A 106 -6.93 -8.35 -8.09
C GLU A 106 -6.61 -8.22 -6.58
N GLY A 107 -5.96 -7.12 -6.20
CA GLY A 107 -5.51 -6.85 -4.84
C GLY A 107 -4.34 -7.71 -4.33
N ILE A 108 -3.71 -8.53 -5.16
CA ILE A 108 -2.54 -9.35 -4.78
C ILE A 108 -1.30 -8.84 -5.48
N CYS A 109 -0.21 -8.69 -4.73
CA CYS A 109 1.05 -8.17 -5.20
C CYS A 109 2.21 -9.07 -4.71
N PRO A 110 2.51 -10.17 -5.44
CA PRO A 110 3.69 -10.97 -5.17
C PRO A 110 4.95 -10.14 -5.45
N GLY A 111 6.03 -10.38 -4.70
CA GLY A 111 7.27 -9.63 -4.87
C GLY A 111 8.50 -10.34 -4.32
N ASN A 112 9.65 -9.86 -4.76
CA ASN A 112 10.95 -10.22 -4.19
C ASN A 112 11.88 -9.00 -4.18
N ALA A 113 12.78 -8.95 -3.20
CA ALA A 113 13.82 -7.93 -3.10
C ALA A 113 15.19 -8.60 -2.94
N HIS A 114 16.06 -8.41 -3.93
CA HIS A 114 17.45 -8.84 -3.85
C HIS A 114 18.18 -7.95 -2.85
N LEU A 115 18.67 -8.52 -1.75
CA LEU A 115 19.43 -7.80 -0.74
C LEU A 115 20.89 -7.72 -1.19
N PRO A 116 21.43 -6.54 -1.55
CA PRO A 116 22.82 -6.46 -2.02
C PRO A 116 23.82 -6.97 -0.98
N ASP A 117 24.88 -7.63 -1.43
CA ASP A 117 26.01 -8.08 -0.58
C ASP A 117 26.81 -6.91 0.05
N THR A 118 26.53 -5.68 -0.41
CA THR A 118 27.09 -4.43 0.13
C THR A 118 26.35 -3.91 1.38
N LEU A 119 25.16 -4.44 1.69
CA LEU A 119 24.39 -4.04 2.86
C LEU A 119 25.13 -4.37 4.16
N THR A 120 25.06 -3.50 5.15
CA THR A 120 25.74 -3.73 6.44
C THR A 120 24.82 -4.48 7.40
N SER A 121 25.38 -5.28 8.31
CA SER A 121 24.60 -5.97 9.35
C SER A 121 23.82 -4.97 10.21
N GLY A 122 22.51 -5.18 10.39
CA GLY A 122 21.65 -4.30 11.17
C GLY A 122 20.15 -4.65 11.05
N ILE A 123 19.31 -3.88 11.75
CA ILE A 123 17.86 -3.91 11.55
C ILE A 123 17.50 -2.90 10.47
N TYR A 124 16.75 -3.35 9.47
CA TYR A 124 16.21 -2.53 8.39
C TYR A 124 14.69 -2.50 8.53
N THR A 125 14.07 -1.46 8.03
CA THR A 125 12.61 -1.37 7.96
C THR A 125 12.20 -1.37 6.51
N TYR A 126 11.36 -2.31 6.10
CA TYR A 126 10.72 -2.22 4.79
C TYR A 126 9.34 -1.61 4.94
N ARG A 127 8.92 -0.87 3.92
CA ARG A 127 7.58 -0.32 3.80
C ARG A 127 6.97 -0.57 2.44
N ILE A 128 5.65 -0.66 2.40
CA ILE A 128 4.89 -0.74 1.16
C ILE A 128 3.61 0.09 1.24
N TYR A 129 3.24 0.74 0.13
CA TYR A 129 2.07 1.61 0.01
C TYR A 129 1.69 1.81 -1.47
N THR A 130 0.49 2.32 -1.76
CA THR A 130 0.08 2.72 -3.12
C THR A 130 0.25 4.23 -3.33
N ASN A 131 0.11 4.72 -4.57
CA ASN A 131 0.13 6.16 -4.81
C ASN A 131 -0.99 6.89 -4.05
N TRP A 132 -2.18 6.29 -3.95
CA TRP A 132 -3.30 6.86 -3.20
C TRP A 132 -3.02 6.96 -1.69
N MET A 133 -2.37 5.94 -1.12
CA MET A 133 -2.01 5.92 0.31
C MET A 133 -1.05 7.07 0.70
N LYS A 134 -0.33 7.68 -0.25
CA LYS A 134 0.53 8.87 -0.01
C LYS A 134 -0.22 10.05 0.59
N ASN A 135 -1.53 10.16 0.37
CA ASN A 135 -2.36 11.18 1.00
C ASN A 135 -2.49 11.03 2.53
N PHE A 136 -2.10 9.87 3.07
CA PHE A 136 -2.25 9.49 4.48
C PHE A 136 -0.93 8.96 5.08
N LEU A 137 0.20 9.21 4.41
CA LEU A 137 1.52 8.83 4.89
C LEU A 137 2.06 9.83 5.92
N PRO A 138 2.93 9.37 6.84
CA PRO A 138 3.54 8.03 6.92
C PRO A 138 2.65 6.92 7.52
N GLU A 139 1.51 7.26 8.11
CA GLU A 139 0.75 6.37 8.97
C GLU A 139 0.03 5.23 8.23
N ASN A 140 -0.36 5.45 6.97
CA ASN A 140 -1.04 4.45 6.16
C ASN A 140 -0.08 3.61 5.29
N ALA A 141 1.21 3.50 5.64
CA ALA A 141 2.09 2.50 5.02
C ALA A 141 2.11 1.22 5.88
N PHE A 142 2.16 0.06 5.23
CA PHE A 142 2.62 -1.14 5.94
C PHE A 142 4.11 -0.99 6.19
N MET A 143 4.56 -1.17 7.43
CA MET A 143 5.96 -1.10 7.81
C MET A 143 6.30 -2.28 8.72
N LYS A 144 7.43 -2.94 8.47
CA LYS A 144 7.93 -4.02 9.32
C LYS A 144 9.45 -4.03 9.32
N SER A 145 10.03 -4.35 10.47
CA SER A 145 11.47 -4.48 10.64
C SER A 145 11.95 -5.89 10.33
N ILE A 146 13.09 -5.99 9.65
CA ILE A 146 13.80 -7.24 9.35
C ILE A 146 15.25 -7.12 9.80
N THR A 147 15.86 -8.25 10.15
CA THR A 147 17.30 -8.29 10.49
C THR A 147 18.08 -8.73 9.26
N ILE A 148 19.10 -7.97 8.87
CA ILE A 148 20.04 -8.36 7.80
C ILE A 148 21.42 -8.57 8.42
N VAL A 149 22.07 -9.68 8.08
CA VAL A 149 23.43 -10.02 8.51
C VAL A 149 24.34 -10.06 7.30
N ASN A 150 25.47 -9.36 7.35
CA ASN A 150 26.50 -9.47 6.35
C ASN A 150 27.71 -10.25 6.88
N PRO A 151 27.98 -11.48 6.41
CA PRO A 151 29.13 -12.27 6.84
C PRO A 151 30.45 -11.81 6.21
N PHE A 152 30.42 -11.00 5.16
CA PHE A 152 31.58 -10.51 4.44
C PHE A 152 32.08 -9.16 4.96
N ARG A 153 31.34 -8.51 5.86
CA ARG A 153 31.71 -7.24 6.47
C ARG A 153 31.83 -7.37 7.99
N SER A 154 33.04 -7.14 8.49
CA SER A 154 33.34 -7.15 9.93
C SER A 154 32.84 -5.90 10.68
N ASN A 155 32.59 -4.80 9.95
CA ASN A 155 32.03 -3.57 10.51
C ASN A 155 30.51 -3.57 10.30
N GLY A 156 29.74 -3.80 11.37
CA GLY A 156 28.31 -3.45 11.43
C GLY A 156 28.10 -1.93 11.43
N PHE A 157 26.84 -1.46 11.47
CA PHE A 157 26.58 -0.04 11.70
C PHE A 157 27.28 0.38 13.00
N ARG A 158 28.03 1.49 12.96
CA ARG A 158 28.66 2.05 14.16
C ARG A 158 27.57 2.71 15.00
N LYS A 159 27.09 1.97 15.99
CA LYS A 159 26.25 2.38 17.13
C LYS A 159 26.28 3.89 17.42
N LYS A 160 25.21 4.61 17.09
CA LYS A 160 24.85 5.84 17.82
C LYS A 160 24.22 5.39 19.13
N ILE A 161 25.03 5.38 20.18
CA ILE A 161 24.57 5.08 21.54
C ILE A 161 23.71 6.27 21.99
N MET A 162 22.39 6.10 22.06
CA MET A 162 21.54 6.99 22.87
C MET A 162 21.32 6.35 24.24
N TYR A 163 22.43 6.17 24.95
CA TYR A 163 22.45 5.90 26.39
C TYR A 163 23.76 6.49 26.92
N GLU A 164 23.79 7.79 27.16
CA GLU A 164 24.62 8.24 28.28
C GLU A 164 24.01 7.61 29.53
N LYS A 165 24.75 6.67 30.12
CA LYS A 165 24.36 5.84 31.27
C LYS A 165 24.13 6.64 32.57
N HIS A 166 23.86 7.95 32.48
CA HIS A 166 23.83 8.87 33.61
C HIS A 166 22.72 9.94 33.58
N LEU A 167 21.84 10.00 32.58
CA LEU A 167 20.60 10.79 32.73
C LEU A 167 19.44 9.89 33.21
N PRO A 168 18.63 10.34 34.18
CA PRO A 168 17.39 9.64 34.52
C PRO A 168 16.48 9.61 33.28
N LEU A 169 15.91 8.44 32.98
CA LEU A 169 14.90 8.27 31.92
C LEU A 169 13.82 9.34 32.10
N LYS A 170 13.66 10.21 31.11
CA LYS A 170 12.57 11.20 31.12
C LYS A 170 11.26 10.43 30.93
N ILE A 171 10.45 10.41 31.97
CA ILE A 171 9.14 9.74 31.96
C ILE A 171 8.06 10.74 31.51
N ASN A 172 7.30 10.35 30.50
CA ASN A 172 6.06 11.00 30.09
C ASN A 172 4.87 10.24 30.69
N ILE A 173 3.93 10.95 31.29
CA ILE A 173 2.72 10.39 31.88
C ILE A 173 1.53 11.10 31.23
N GLU A 174 0.63 10.33 30.63
CA GLU A 174 -0.58 10.83 29.97
C GLU A 174 -1.82 10.18 30.58
N PHE A 175 -2.91 10.96 30.68
CA PHE A 175 -4.17 10.54 31.28
C PHE A 175 -5.31 10.74 30.29
N PHE A 176 -6.12 9.70 30.09
CA PHE A 176 -7.22 9.68 29.12
C PHE A 176 -8.53 9.32 29.83
N PRO A 177 -9.46 10.28 30.03
CA PRO A 177 -10.78 9.99 30.55
C PRO A 177 -11.55 9.15 29.54
N GLU A 178 -12.25 8.13 30.00
CA GLU A 178 -13.11 7.34 29.13
C GLU A 178 -14.22 8.20 28.50
N GLY A 179 -14.42 8.04 27.18
CA GLY A 179 -15.33 8.89 26.42
C GLY A 179 -14.77 10.28 26.07
N GLY A 180 -13.58 10.63 26.55
CA GLY A 180 -12.89 11.91 26.28
C GLY A 180 -13.14 13.02 27.30
N THR A 181 -14.15 12.87 28.17
CA THR A 181 -14.55 13.90 29.14
C THR A 181 -14.64 13.32 30.54
N LEU A 182 -14.05 14.03 31.51
CA LEU A 182 -14.22 13.74 32.93
C LEU A 182 -15.27 14.71 33.49
N LEU A 183 -16.35 14.21 34.09
CA LEU A 183 -17.39 15.04 34.71
C LEU A 183 -17.22 15.09 36.23
N GLY A 184 -17.50 16.26 36.82
CA GLY A 184 -17.59 16.41 38.27
C GLY A 184 -18.67 15.50 38.86
N ASP A 185 -18.43 14.97 40.07
CA ASP A 185 -19.27 14.09 40.88
C ASP A 185 -19.85 12.87 40.15
N VAL A 186 -19.28 12.50 39.01
CA VAL A 186 -19.61 11.30 38.23
C VAL A 186 -18.40 10.37 38.27
N PRO A 187 -18.56 9.08 38.66
CA PRO A 187 -17.48 8.11 38.56
C PRO A 187 -16.95 7.99 37.13
N GLY A 188 -15.66 8.26 36.95
CA GLY A 188 -14.97 8.19 35.67
C GLY A 188 -13.80 7.21 35.72
N LYS A 189 -13.64 6.44 34.65
CA LYS A 189 -12.45 5.61 34.41
C LYS A 189 -11.42 6.46 33.66
N ILE A 190 -10.16 6.41 34.10
CA ILE A 190 -9.05 7.09 33.46
C ILE A 190 -8.01 6.05 33.07
N ALA A 191 -7.70 5.98 31.78
CA ALA A 191 -6.55 5.23 31.31
C ALA A 191 -5.27 6.06 31.48
N VAL A 192 -4.18 5.39 31.82
CA VAL A 192 -2.86 5.96 31.99
C VAL A 192 -1.93 5.36 30.96
N ARG A 193 -1.17 6.22 30.27
CA ARG A 193 -0.02 5.81 29.48
C ARG A 193 1.23 6.41 30.08
N VAL A 194 2.21 5.56 30.37
CA VAL A 194 3.52 5.97 30.84
C VAL A 194 4.57 5.51 29.84
N SER A 195 5.28 6.47 29.26
CA SER A 195 6.32 6.20 28.27
C SER A 195 7.63 6.90 28.61
N ASP A 196 8.72 6.45 28.01
CA ASP A 196 9.98 7.19 28.02
C ASP A 196 10.02 8.27 26.92
N GLU A 197 11.13 8.98 26.80
CA GLU A 197 11.36 9.97 25.73
C GLU A 197 11.30 9.38 24.32
N PHE A 198 11.33 8.06 24.20
CA PHE A 198 11.19 7.29 22.97
C PHE A 198 9.80 6.66 22.86
N GLN A 199 8.77 7.17 23.55
CA GLN A 199 7.40 6.64 23.48
C GLN A 199 7.25 5.15 23.81
N ARG A 200 8.26 4.50 24.39
CA ARG A 200 8.20 3.09 24.77
C ARG A 200 7.52 2.99 26.12
N GLY A 201 6.63 2.02 26.25
CA GLY A 201 5.93 1.76 27.51
C GLY A 201 6.89 1.51 28.67
N VAL A 202 6.65 2.16 29.81
CA VAL A 202 7.45 2.01 31.03
C VAL A 202 6.58 1.50 32.17
N ALA A 203 7.03 0.42 32.83
CA ALA A 203 6.44 -0.04 34.07
C ALA A 203 6.67 1.00 35.19
N PHE A 204 5.59 1.48 35.78
CA PHE A 204 5.57 2.66 36.63
C PHE A 204 4.49 2.53 37.69
N GLN A 205 4.78 2.99 38.91
CA GLN A 205 3.82 3.08 40.00
C GLN A 205 3.54 4.54 40.31
N GLY A 206 2.28 4.96 40.16
CA GLY A 206 1.83 6.32 40.40
C GLY A 206 0.83 6.42 41.54
N VAL A 207 0.87 7.52 42.29
CA VAL A 207 -0.14 7.90 43.29
C VAL A 207 -0.80 9.19 42.85
N VAL A 208 -2.12 9.14 42.66
CA VAL A 208 -2.96 10.29 42.30
C VAL A 208 -3.30 11.05 43.58
N ARG A 209 -3.02 12.36 43.58
CA ARG A 209 -3.29 13.26 44.70
C ARG A 209 -4.27 14.36 44.30
N ASN A 210 -5.03 14.88 45.27
CA ASN A 210 -5.86 16.07 45.09
C ASN A 210 -5.02 17.36 45.28
N SER A 211 -5.65 18.52 45.07
CA SER A 211 -5.05 19.86 45.28
C SER A 211 -4.51 20.10 46.69
N ARG A 212 -4.98 19.37 47.71
CA ARG A 212 -4.49 19.44 49.11
C ARG A 212 -3.28 18.53 49.38
N GLY A 213 -2.92 17.68 48.42
CA GLY A 213 -1.84 16.69 48.58
C GLY A 213 -2.29 15.36 49.17
N ASP A 214 -3.59 15.16 49.43
CA ASP A 214 -4.12 13.90 49.93
C ASP A 214 -4.06 12.83 48.81
N SER A 215 -3.64 11.61 49.15
CA SER A 215 -3.69 10.47 48.22
C SER A 215 -5.14 10.03 47.98
N VAL A 216 -5.53 9.98 46.71
CA VAL A 216 -6.90 9.62 46.27
C VAL A 216 -6.94 8.17 45.80
N THR A 217 -5.99 7.77 44.96
CA THR A 217 -5.86 6.41 44.43
C THR A 217 -4.43 6.17 43.91
N SER A 218 -4.12 4.96 43.48
CA SER A 218 -2.84 4.61 42.87
C SER A 218 -3.02 3.67 41.69
N PHE A 219 -2.07 3.66 40.77
CA PHE A 219 -2.04 2.75 39.63
C PHE A 219 -0.64 2.17 39.43
N ILE A 220 -0.60 1.01 38.77
CA ILE A 220 0.63 0.35 38.34
C ILE A 220 0.48 0.04 36.86
N THR A 221 1.40 0.53 36.04
CA THR A 221 1.41 0.21 34.61
C THR A 221 2.06 -1.14 34.33
N ASN A 222 1.56 -1.81 33.31
CA ASN A 222 2.11 -3.06 32.79
C ASN A 222 3.44 -2.81 32.03
N ARG A 223 3.98 -3.89 31.42
CA ARG A 223 5.18 -3.84 30.56
C ARG A 223 5.06 -2.93 29.32
N TYR A 224 3.84 -2.57 28.94
CA TYR A 224 3.54 -1.66 27.83
C TYR A 224 3.27 -0.23 28.30
N GLY A 225 3.43 0.06 29.60
CA GLY A 225 3.17 1.38 30.16
C GLY A 225 1.70 1.74 30.28
N LEU A 226 0.79 0.76 30.22
CA LEU A 226 -0.65 0.98 30.27
C LEU A 226 -1.23 0.60 31.65
N ALA A 227 -2.16 1.41 32.14
CA ALA A 227 -3.00 1.12 33.30
C ALA A 227 -4.36 1.82 33.16
N SER A 228 -5.27 1.54 34.09
CA SER A 228 -6.42 2.40 34.34
C SER A 228 -6.77 2.41 35.82
N PHE A 229 -7.47 3.46 36.26
CA PHE A 229 -8.05 3.56 37.60
C PHE A 229 -9.40 4.29 37.53
N GLU A 230 -10.24 4.10 38.53
CA GLU A 230 -11.48 4.84 38.69
C GLU A 230 -11.30 6.00 39.67
N ILE A 231 -12.00 7.10 39.41
CA ILE A 231 -12.05 8.28 40.28
C ILE A 231 -13.46 8.87 40.25
N ASN A 232 -13.90 9.43 41.38
CA ASN A 232 -15.09 10.27 41.43
C ASN A 232 -14.64 11.70 41.78
N PRO A 233 -14.38 12.56 40.77
CA PRO A 233 -13.76 13.85 40.99
C PRO A 233 -14.80 14.85 41.51
N SER A 234 -14.54 15.54 42.60
CA SER A 234 -15.39 16.68 42.97
C SER A 234 -15.11 17.84 42.01
N GLY A 235 -16.14 18.49 41.45
CA GLY A 235 -16.02 19.47 40.35
C GLY A 235 -14.98 20.59 40.55
N ALA A 236 -14.68 20.99 41.80
CA ALA A 236 -13.72 22.07 42.11
C ALA A 236 -12.26 21.61 42.33
N ASN A 237 -11.97 20.31 42.38
CA ASN A 237 -10.62 19.81 42.71
C ASN A 237 -9.82 19.41 41.46
N SER A 238 -8.58 19.87 41.38
CA SER A 238 -7.58 19.36 40.43
C SER A 238 -6.86 18.14 41.01
N TYR A 239 -6.51 17.18 40.16
CA TYR A 239 -5.78 15.97 40.54
C TYR A 239 -4.45 15.88 39.78
N TYR A 240 -3.43 15.31 40.41
CA TYR A 240 -2.10 15.19 39.81
C TYR A 240 -1.32 13.96 40.29
N VAL A 241 -0.28 13.61 39.55
CA VAL A 241 0.77 12.65 39.95
C VAL A 241 2.10 13.40 40.03
N LEU A 242 2.89 13.11 41.08
CA LEU A 242 4.23 13.68 41.29
C LEU A 242 5.28 12.60 41.03
N HIS A 243 6.22 12.87 40.13
CA HIS A 243 7.36 12.00 39.86
C HIS A 243 8.64 12.81 39.62
N GLY A 244 9.72 12.51 40.36
CA GLY A 244 11.03 13.16 40.16
C GLY A 244 11.02 14.68 40.34
N GLY A 245 10.06 15.23 41.09
CA GLY A 245 9.84 16.68 41.22
C GLY A 245 8.93 17.30 40.16
N THR A 246 8.56 16.56 39.12
CA THR A 246 7.62 16.98 38.06
C THR A 246 6.20 16.63 38.44
N VAL A 247 5.28 17.59 38.29
CA VAL A 247 3.84 17.42 38.49
C VAL A 247 3.16 17.23 37.14
N THR A 248 2.41 16.13 36.99
CA THR A 248 1.54 15.88 35.82
C THR A 248 0.09 15.91 36.27
N TYR A 249 -0.69 16.85 35.74
CA TYR A 249 -2.10 17.00 36.06
C TYR A 249 -2.98 16.03 35.26
N LEU A 250 -4.03 15.54 35.90
CA LEU A 250 -5.15 14.87 35.22
C LEU A 250 -5.99 15.93 34.48
N PRO A 251 -6.77 15.54 33.45
CA PRO A 251 -7.77 16.40 32.84
C PRO A 251 -8.73 16.98 33.88
N LEU A 252 -9.07 18.26 33.72
CA LEU A 252 -10.00 18.93 34.62
C LEU A 252 -11.39 18.30 34.50
N ALA A 253 -12.01 18.03 35.66
CA ALA A 253 -13.40 17.62 35.70
C ALA A 253 -14.29 18.80 35.28
N GLN A 254 -15.19 18.56 34.33
CA GLN A 254 -16.12 19.57 33.82
C GLN A 254 -17.43 19.51 34.62
N ASP A 255 -17.99 20.69 34.92
CA ASP A 255 -19.31 20.79 35.57
C ASP A 255 -20.46 20.64 34.58
N GLU A 256 -20.19 20.73 33.27
CA GLU A 256 -21.16 20.57 32.20
C GLU A 256 -20.58 19.71 31.06
N GLY A 257 -21.44 18.94 30.37
CA GLY A 257 -21.08 18.08 29.25
C GLY A 257 -21.64 16.66 29.37
N CYS A 258 -21.10 15.77 28.53
CA CYS A 258 -21.44 14.35 28.54
C CYS A 258 -20.21 13.50 28.86
N ALA A 259 -20.41 12.38 29.55
CA ALA A 259 -19.43 11.32 29.73
C ALA A 259 -20.00 10.00 29.17
N LEU A 260 -19.12 9.17 28.62
CA LEU A 260 -19.45 7.87 28.07
C LEU A 260 -18.56 6.80 28.68
N ARG A 261 -19.17 5.73 29.18
CA ARG A 261 -18.50 4.54 29.69
C ARG A 261 -19.00 3.31 28.96
N ALA A 262 -18.10 2.41 28.57
CA ALA A 262 -18.44 1.14 27.94
C ALA A 262 -17.83 -0.02 28.74
N ASP A 263 -18.67 -0.88 29.29
CA ASP A 263 -18.26 -2.06 30.05
C ASP A 263 -18.75 -3.35 29.39
N TYR A 264 -17.92 -4.39 29.45
CA TYR A 264 -18.29 -5.76 29.07
C TYR A 264 -18.96 -6.44 30.26
N LEU A 265 -20.27 -6.72 30.17
CA LEU A 265 -21.04 -7.35 31.26
C LEU A 265 -20.83 -8.88 31.29
N ASP A 266 -20.65 -9.47 30.10
CA ASP A 266 -20.46 -10.89 29.77
C ASP A 266 -19.61 -10.94 28.47
N LYS A 267 -19.15 -12.12 28.03
CA LYS A 267 -18.55 -12.35 26.70
C LYS A 267 -19.40 -11.82 25.53
N ASP A 268 -20.73 -11.72 25.68
CA ASP A 268 -21.64 -11.37 24.59
C ASP A 268 -22.43 -10.05 24.76
N LEU A 269 -22.30 -9.34 25.89
CA LEU A 269 -23.10 -8.11 26.16
C LEU A 269 -22.23 -6.91 26.55
N ILE A 270 -22.48 -5.78 25.88
CA ILE A 270 -21.82 -4.50 26.14
C ILE A 270 -22.84 -3.53 26.73
N THR A 271 -22.46 -2.90 27.83
CA THR A 271 -23.23 -1.84 28.48
C THR A 271 -22.59 -0.50 28.19
N ILE A 272 -23.35 0.41 27.59
CA ILE A 272 -22.95 1.80 27.35
C ILE A 272 -23.72 2.69 28.32
N THR A 273 -23.01 3.33 29.23
CA THR A 273 -23.57 4.30 30.17
C THR A 273 -23.19 5.70 29.74
N LEU A 274 -24.21 6.52 29.50
CA LEU A 274 -24.09 7.93 29.14
C LEU A 274 -24.54 8.76 30.33
N SER A 275 -23.70 9.70 30.75
CA SER A 275 -24.02 10.64 31.83
C SER A 275 -23.99 12.06 31.28
N GLU A 276 -24.93 12.91 31.69
CA GLU A 276 -25.03 14.31 31.29
C GLU A 276 -25.08 15.21 32.54
N ARG A 277 -24.32 16.29 32.50
CA ARG A 277 -24.30 17.34 33.54
C ARG A 277 -24.40 18.70 32.83
N GLY A 278 -25.15 19.65 33.37
CA GLY A 278 -25.39 20.95 32.72
C GLY A 278 -26.41 21.81 33.45
N SER A 279 -26.46 23.11 33.16
CA SER A 279 -27.37 24.06 33.81
C SER A 279 -28.85 23.62 33.75
N LEU A 280 -29.33 23.10 34.88
CA LEU A 280 -30.70 23.15 35.41
C LEU A 280 -31.83 23.45 34.39
N TYR A 281 -32.63 22.42 34.10
CA TYR A 281 -34.09 22.53 33.90
C TYR A 281 -34.61 23.52 32.84
N SER A 282 -34.08 23.53 31.61
CA SER A 282 -34.97 23.83 30.48
C SER A 282 -35.67 22.55 30.07
N SER A 283 -37.00 22.56 30.05
CA SER A 283 -37.90 21.47 29.67
C SER A 283 -37.74 20.91 28.24
N ASP A 284 -36.66 21.26 27.54
CA ASP A 284 -36.21 20.66 26.29
C ASP A 284 -34.88 19.94 26.54
N SER A 285 -34.95 18.63 26.83
CA SER A 285 -33.74 17.79 26.82
C SER A 285 -33.15 17.79 25.41
N GLN A 286 -31.84 18.04 25.33
CA GLN A 286 -31.11 18.00 24.08
C GLN A 286 -31.25 16.61 23.44
N GLN A 287 -31.49 16.59 22.13
CA GLN A 287 -31.49 15.34 21.37
C GLN A 287 -30.05 14.89 21.15
N TYR A 288 -29.79 13.62 21.42
CA TYR A 288 -28.52 12.96 21.16
C TYR A 288 -28.67 11.86 20.11
N TYR A 289 -27.58 11.56 19.43
CA TYR A 289 -27.47 10.48 18.45
C TYR A 289 -26.28 9.60 18.81
N LEU A 290 -26.52 8.32 19.07
CA LEU A 290 -25.46 7.35 19.30
C LEU A 290 -25.26 6.52 18.03
N LEU A 291 -24.03 6.52 17.51
CA LEU A 291 -23.62 5.70 16.39
C LEU A 291 -22.56 4.69 16.85
N ILE A 292 -22.73 3.43 16.48
CA ILE A 292 -21.68 2.42 16.54
C ILE A 292 -21.37 1.95 15.14
N GLN A 293 -20.12 2.10 14.73
CA GLN A 293 -19.66 1.70 13.41
C GLN A 293 -18.34 0.96 13.48
N SER A 294 -18.12 0.09 12.51
CA SER A 294 -16.82 -0.49 12.22
C SER A 294 -16.58 -0.36 10.73
N HIS A 295 -15.43 0.18 10.40
CA HIS A 295 -15.01 0.41 9.03
C HIS A 295 -15.98 1.22 8.15
N GLY A 296 -16.60 2.24 8.72
CA GLY A 296 -17.64 3.03 8.05
C GLY A 296 -19.01 2.32 7.98
N ASN A 297 -19.08 1.03 8.32
CA ASN A 297 -20.33 0.28 8.34
C ASN A 297 -21.02 0.46 9.69
N THR A 298 -22.25 0.97 9.67
CA THR A 298 -23.03 1.22 10.89
C THR A 298 -23.65 -0.09 11.39
N SER A 299 -23.26 -0.51 12.60
CA SER A 299 -23.87 -1.66 13.29
C SER A 299 -25.03 -1.23 14.19
N TYR A 300 -24.99 -0.01 14.72
CA TYR A 300 -26.02 0.51 15.61
C TYR A 300 -26.21 2.02 15.44
N PHE A 301 -27.45 2.47 15.44
CA PHE A 301 -27.80 3.87 15.45
C PHE A 301 -29.09 4.10 16.24
N GLU A 302 -29.05 4.94 17.27
CA GLU A 302 -30.23 5.33 18.07
C GLU A 302 -30.20 6.85 18.30
N SER A 303 -31.36 7.49 18.23
CA SER A 303 -31.52 8.87 18.69
C SER A 303 -32.39 8.91 19.94
N PHE A 304 -31.98 9.65 20.96
CA PHE A 304 -32.69 9.71 22.24
C PHE A 304 -32.42 11.01 22.97
N ARG A 305 -33.21 11.23 24.04
CA ARG A 305 -32.91 12.20 25.10
C ARG A 305 -32.38 11.43 26.31
N ILE A 306 -31.46 12.03 27.07
CA ILE A 306 -30.97 11.45 28.32
C ILE A 306 -31.96 11.85 29.43
N PRO A 307 -32.69 10.89 30.05
CA PRO A 307 -33.64 11.21 31.10
C PRO A 307 -32.91 11.46 32.42
N GLY A 308 -33.04 12.67 32.97
CA GLY A 308 -32.36 13.03 34.22
C GLY A 308 -30.85 13.20 34.01
N PHE A 309 -30.04 12.37 34.67
CA PHE A 309 -28.57 12.49 34.66
C PHE A 309 -27.85 11.38 33.89
N SER A 310 -28.53 10.26 33.57
CA SER A 310 -27.89 9.13 32.90
C SER A 310 -28.85 8.27 32.10
N LYS A 311 -28.37 7.71 30.99
CA LYS A 311 -29.03 6.66 30.22
C LYS A 311 -28.08 5.47 30.06
N THR A 312 -28.61 4.26 30.22
CA THR A 312 -27.87 3.01 29.96
C THR A 312 -28.47 2.31 28.75
N ILE A 313 -27.61 1.88 27.84
CA ILE A 313 -27.97 1.13 26.63
C ILE A 313 -27.21 -0.20 26.68
N ILE A 314 -27.91 -1.30 26.44
CA ILE A 314 -27.32 -2.65 26.43
C ILE A 314 -27.38 -3.16 24.99
N ILE A 315 -26.25 -3.61 24.47
CA ILE A 315 -26.10 -4.07 23.09
C ILE A 315 -25.47 -5.46 23.09
N SER A 316 -25.96 -6.33 22.21
CA SER A 316 -25.33 -7.62 21.96
C SER A 316 -24.06 -7.44 21.14
N GLY A 317 -22.93 -7.94 21.65
CA GLY A 317 -21.66 -7.96 20.93
C GLY A 317 -21.72 -8.76 19.62
N GLN A 318 -22.65 -9.71 19.50
CA GLN A 318 -22.89 -10.45 18.25
C GLN A 318 -23.52 -9.58 17.15
N GLY A 319 -24.19 -8.49 17.52
CA GLY A 319 -24.74 -7.52 16.57
C GLY A 319 -23.71 -6.48 16.10
N LEU A 320 -22.52 -6.46 16.69
CA LEU A 320 -21.42 -5.58 16.31
C LEU A 320 -20.44 -6.30 15.38
N SER A 321 -19.70 -5.52 14.61
CA SER A 321 -18.66 -6.06 13.75
C SER A 321 -17.50 -6.63 14.58
N LYS A 322 -16.88 -7.71 14.10
CA LYS A 322 -15.62 -8.22 14.67
C LYS A 322 -14.53 -7.15 14.49
N GLY A 323 -13.64 -7.02 15.48
CA GLY A 323 -12.57 -6.01 15.48
C GLY A 323 -12.97 -4.71 16.19
N ILE A 324 -12.41 -3.58 15.75
CA ILE A 324 -12.59 -2.27 16.38
C ILE A 324 -13.93 -1.66 16.01
N ASN A 325 -14.73 -1.32 17.01
CA ASN A 325 -15.97 -0.58 16.85
C ASN A 325 -15.84 0.79 17.52
N HIS A 326 -16.28 1.83 16.82
CA HIS A 326 -16.30 3.19 17.32
C HIS A 326 -17.68 3.52 17.83
N ILE A 327 -17.76 3.90 19.11
CA ILE A 327 -18.95 4.43 19.73
C ILE A 327 -18.82 5.96 19.74
N THR A 328 -19.67 6.65 18.99
CA THR A 328 -19.68 8.12 18.94
C THR A 328 -21.06 8.63 19.38
N LEU A 329 -21.06 9.52 20.37
CA LEU A 329 -22.25 10.29 20.76
C LEU A 329 -22.18 11.67 20.12
N PHE A 330 -23.21 12.04 19.38
CA PHE A 330 -23.40 13.36 18.80
C PHE A 330 -24.50 14.11 19.53
N ASN A 331 -24.33 15.42 19.62
CA ASN A 331 -25.38 16.32 20.09
C ASN A 331 -26.36 16.72 18.97
N GLN A 332 -27.34 17.56 19.28
CA GLN A 332 -28.37 18.00 18.32
C GLN A 332 -27.80 18.74 17.09
N SER A 333 -26.60 19.33 17.20
CA SER A 333 -25.90 19.99 16.08
C SER A 333 -24.99 19.03 15.29
N LEU A 334 -25.11 17.71 15.50
CA LEU A 334 -24.25 16.68 14.93
C LEU A 334 -22.76 16.84 15.26
N LYS A 335 -22.44 17.54 16.34
CA LYS A 335 -21.07 17.62 16.85
C LYS A 335 -20.78 16.41 17.74
N PRO A 336 -19.67 15.67 17.52
CA PRO A 336 -19.28 14.59 18.43
C PRO A 336 -18.95 15.18 19.80
N VAL A 337 -19.53 14.61 20.86
CA VAL A 337 -19.35 15.02 22.26
C VAL A 337 -18.64 13.98 23.11
N CYS A 338 -18.81 12.69 22.80
CA CYS A 338 -18.07 11.59 23.41
C CYS A 338 -17.67 10.57 22.35
N GLU A 339 -16.47 9.99 22.49
CA GLU A 339 -15.97 8.94 21.61
C GLU A 339 -15.29 7.84 22.42
N ARG A 340 -15.58 6.58 22.07
CA ARG A 340 -15.00 5.40 22.71
C ARG A 340 -14.83 4.27 21.72
N LEU A 341 -13.62 3.75 21.63
CA LEU A 341 -13.32 2.57 20.83
C LEU A 341 -13.46 1.31 21.69
N ILE A 342 -14.09 0.27 21.17
CA ILE A 342 -14.15 -1.05 21.80
C ILE A 342 -13.70 -2.10 20.80
N CYS A 343 -13.31 -3.28 21.27
CA CYS A 343 -12.92 -4.39 20.40
C CYS A 343 -13.78 -5.61 20.64
N ILE A 344 -14.34 -6.17 19.57
CA ILE A 344 -15.02 -7.45 19.57
C ILE A 344 -14.05 -8.50 19.04
N ARG A 345 -13.41 -9.26 19.93
CA ARG A 345 -12.45 -10.29 19.51
C ARG A 345 -13.16 -11.47 18.87
N GLN A 346 -12.62 -11.93 17.75
CA GLN A 346 -13.01 -13.17 17.11
C GLN A 346 -12.40 -14.34 17.89
N LYS A 347 -13.21 -15.29 18.38
CA LYS A 347 -12.71 -16.59 18.87
C LYS A 347 -11.75 -17.15 17.82
N ASP A 348 -10.59 -17.63 18.25
CA ASP A 348 -9.51 -18.00 17.34
C ASP A 348 -9.99 -18.98 16.27
N ILE A 349 -10.17 -18.48 15.04
CA ILE A 349 -10.42 -19.31 13.85
C ILE A 349 -9.08 -19.86 13.37
N SER A 350 -8.38 -20.56 14.25
CA SER A 350 -7.38 -21.55 13.85
C SER A 350 -8.02 -22.71 13.07
N GLU A 351 -9.35 -22.74 12.96
CA GLU A 351 -10.15 -23.85 12.44
C GLU A 351 -10.59 -23.70 10.97
N ALA A 352 -10.19 -22.64 10.27
CA ALA A 352 -10.55 -22.47 8.85
C ALA A 352 -9.61 -23.19 7.89
N ILE A 353 -8.32 -23.40 8.24
CA ILE A 353 -7.34 -24.03 7.34
C ILE A 353 -7.06 -25.46 7.83
N ASP A 354 -7.44 -26.46 7.04
CA ASP A 354 -7.06 -27.86 7.23
C ASP A 354 -5.80 -28.16 6.42
N LEU A 355 -4.68 -28.42 7.10
CA LEU A 355 -3.40 -28.77 6.47
C LEU A 355 -3.04 -30.23 6.72
N LYS A 356 -3.08 -31.02 5.66
CA LYS A 356 -2.62 -32.42 5.66
C LYS A 356 -1.19 -32.49 5.14
N ILE A 357 -0.28 -32.85 6.02
CA ILE A 357 1.14 -33.02 5.74
C ILE A 357 1.75 -33.98 6.76
N SER A 358 2.75 -34.76 6.37
CA SER A 358 3.53 -35.60 7.27
C SER A 358 4.30 -34.76 8.30
N ASP A 359 4.22 -35.13 9.57
CA ASP A 359 4.91 -34.43 10.65
C ASP A 359 6.41 -34.78 10.74
N SER A 360 6.82 -35.92 10.16
CA SER A 360 8.20 -36.41 10.13
C SER A 360 8.63 -36.70 8.70
N ILE A 361 9.68 -36.00 8.25
CA ILE A 361 10.16 -35.99 6.87
C ILE A 361 11.65 -36.34 6.86
N GLN A 362 12.10 -37.17 5.92
CA GLN A 362 13.53 -37.48 5.73
C GLN A 362 14.22 -36.39 4.90
N ARG A 363 15.54 -36.25 5.06
CA ARG A 363 16.34 -35.38 4.17
C ARG A 363 16.13 -35.71 2.70
N ARG A 364 15.96 -34.67 1.88
CA ARG A 364 15.72 -34.78 0.42
C ARG A 364 14.51 -35.64 0.04
N GLU A 365 13.57 -35.83 0.97
CA GLU A 365 12.27 -36.41 0.68
C GLU A 365 11.38 -35.36 -0.01
N LYS A 366 10.60 -35.82 -1.00
CA LYS A 366 9.57 -35.00 -1.62
C LYS A 366 8.38 -34.92 -0.67
N VAL A 367 8.03 -33.71 -0.26
CA VAL A 367 6.91 -33.41 0.63
C VAL A 367 5.72 -32.96 -0.20
N THR A 368 4.55 -33.52 0.10
CA THR A 368 3.27 -33.11 -0.47
C THR A 368 2.37 -32.64 0.67
N ALA A 369 1.77 -31.46 0.51
CA ALA A 369 0.81 -30.89 1.43
C ALA A 369 -0.51 -30.62 0.72
N GLU A 370 -1.62 -31.03 1.33
CA GLU A 370 -2.98 -30.69 0.89
C GLU A 370 -3.56 -29.67 1.87
N ILE A 371 -4.02 -28.53 1.34
CA ILE A 371 -4.61 -27.44 2.10
C ILE A 371 -6.09 -27.32 1.71
N GLY A 372 -6.97 -27.43 2.70
CA GLY A 372 -8.41 -27.14 2.59
C GLY A 372 -8.76 -25.90 3.38
N ILE A 373 -9.80 -25.17 2.93
CA ILE A 373 -10.37 -24.05 3.69
C ILE A 373 -11.85 -24.27 3.92
N THR A 374 -12.30 -24.09 5.16
CA THR A 374 -13.70 -24.21 5.58
C THR A 374 -14.20 -22.94 6.25
N ASN A 375 -15.51 -22.67 6.16
CA ASN A 375 -16.17 -21.65 6.98
C ASN A 375 -16.56 -22.17 8.37
N ASP A 376 -17.15 -21.30 9.19
CA ASP A 376 -17.66 -21.60 10.54
C ASP A 376 -18.69 -22.76 10.58
N ALA A 377 -19.33 -23.06 9.44
CA ALA A 377 -20.28 -24.16 9.29
C ALA A 377 -19.61 -25.47 8.77
N GLY A 378 -18.29 -25.48 8.60
CA GLY A 378 -17.52 -26.61 8.07
C GLY A 378 -17.62 -26.82 6.55
N ALA A 379 -18.27 -25.89 5.83
CA ALA A 379 -18.39 -25.97 4.37
C ALA A 379 -17.10 -25.47 3.70
N ALA A 380 -16.64 -26.20 2.68
CA ALA A 380 -15.45 -25.84 1.92
C ALA A 380 -15.64 -24.50 1.19
N LEU A 381 -14.60 -23.67 1.20
CA LEU A 381 -14.58 -22.38 0.52
C LEU A 381 -13.77 -22.48 -0.77
N SER A 382 -14.34 -21.92 -1.85
CA SER A 382 -13.67 -21.80 -3.14
C SER A 382 -12.83 -20.54 -3.21
N GLU A 383 -11.75 -20.57 -4.00
CA GLU A 383 -10.96 -19.38 -4.40
C GLU A 383 -10.30 -18.54 -3.30
N PRO A 384 -9.69 -19.13 -2.26
CA PRO A 384 -8.94 -18.34 -1.30
C PRO A 384 -7.65 -17.78 -1.92
N ARG A 385 -7.18 -16.66 -1.37
CA ARG A 385 -5.93 -16.01 -1.78
C ARG A 385 -4.92 -16.18 -0.66
N LEU A 386 -4.11 -17.23 -0.75
CA LEU A 386 -3.13 -17.61 0.28
C LEU A 386 -1.70 -17.51 -0.21
N SER A 387 -0.78 -17.30 0.72
CA SER A 387 0.66 -17.50 0.55
C SER A 387 1.17 -18.47 1.61
N ILE A 388 2.27 -19.15 1.31
CA ILE A 388 2.88 -20.15 2.19
C ILE A 388 4.40 -19.97 2.22
N SER A 389 4.96 -20.07 3.42
CA SER A 389 6.40 -20.15 3.67
C SER A 389 6.73 -21.40 4.48
N VAL A 390 7.88 -22.00 4.20
CA VAL A 390 8.44 -23.10 4.99
C VAL A 390 9.90 -22.79 5.31
N VAL A 391 10.20 -22.56 6.58
CA VAL A 391 11.52 -22.09 7.04
C VAL A 391 11.94 -22.77 8.35
N PRO A 392 13.24 -22.90 8.65
CA PRO A 392 13.71 -23.37 9.95
C PRO A 392 13.12 -22.55 11.10
N GLN A 393 12.63 -23.21 12.15
CA GLN A 393 11.99 -22.54 13.31
C GLN A 393 12.91 -21.52 13.99
N SER A 394 14.22 -21.77 13.96
CA SER A 394 15.26 -20.88 14.49
C SER A 394 15.22 -19.45 13.94
N TYR A 395 14.57 -19.20 12.80
CA TYR A 395 14.50 -17.88 12.19
C TYR A 395 13.44 -16.97 12.80
N GLY A 396 12.70 -17.46 13.80
CA GLY A 396 11.71 -16.68 14.52
C GLY A 396 10.70 -16.11 13.54
N ALA A 397 9.92 -16.98 12.89
CA ALA A 397 8.75 -16.53 12.15
C ALA A 397 7.77 -15.93 13.18
N ALA A 398 7.89 -14.64 13.44
CA ALA A 398 6.96 -13.82 14.19
C ALA A 398 6.44 -12.75 13.24
N SER A 399 6.06 -13.15 12.03
CA SER A 399 5.07 -12.42 11.26
C SER A 399 3.87 -12.21 12.19
N GLY A 400 3.61 -10.95 12.57
CA GLY A 400 2.37 -10.58 13.25
C GLY A 400 1.24 -11.04 12.36
N ALA A 401 0.29 -11.80 12.91
CA ALA A 401 -0.74 -12.42 12.08
C ALA A 401 -1.46 -11.34 11.26
N LEU A 402 -1.71 -11.61 9.98
CA LEU A 402 -2.56 -10.77 9.11
C LEU A 402 -3.83 -10.30 9.84
N LYS A 403 -4.44 -11.19 10.63
CA LYS A 403 -5.59 -10.92 11.50
C LYS A 403 -5.35 -9.74 12.46
N ASP A 404 -4.22 -9.71 13.15
CA ASP A 404 -3.89 -8.62 14.08
C ASP A 404 -3.62 -7.32 13.31
N TYR A 405 -2.91 -7.40 12.18
CA TYR A 405 -2.62 -6.23 11.38
C TYR A 405 -3.89 -5.56 10.83
N LEU A 406 -4.82 -6.32 10.24
CA LEU A 406 -6.06 -5.78 9.69
C LEU A 406 -6.99 -5.18 10.76
N VAL A 407 -6.91 -5.66 12.01
CA VAL A 407 -7.72 -5.09 13.09
C VAL A 407 -7.08 -3.81 13.63
N PHE A 408 -5.74 -3.71 13.68
CA PHE A 408 -5.07 -2.67 14.45
C PHE A 408 -4.14 -1.75 13.64
N GLY A 409 -3.35 -2.31 12.73
CA GLY A 409 -2.19 -1.66 12.11
C GLY A 409 -2.57 -0.42 11.32
N THR A 410 -3.70 -0.44 10.64
CA THR A 410 -4.18 0.68 9.82
C THR A 410 -5.12 1.62 10.57
N GLU A 411 -5.78 1.14 11.64
CA GLU A 411 -6.68 1.97 12.47
C GLU A 411 -5.87 2.95 13.32
N PHE A 412 -4.79 2.46 13.91
CA PHE A 412 -3.97 3.16 14.90
C PHE A 412 -2.55 3.45 14.44
N GLY A 413 -2.13 2.91 13.29
CA GLY A 413 -0.74 2.93 12.85
C GLY A 413 0.18 2.15 13.79
N TYR A 414 1.27 2.79 14.20
CA TYR A 414 2.30 2.20 15.03
C TYR A 414 1.79 1.79 16.43
N LEU A 415 1.86 0.50 16.77
CA LEU A 415 1.38 -0.04 18.05
C LEU A 415 2.51 -0.21 19.08
N PRO A 416 2.31 0.20 20.35
CA PRO A 416 3.35 0.16 21.38
C PRO A 416 3.96 -1.22 21.68
N TRP A 417 3.22 -2.31 21.44
CA TRP A 417 3.70 -3.68 21.72
C TRP A 417 4.43 -4.33 20.54
N VAL A 418 4.36 -3.77 19.33
CA VAL A 418 5.04 -4.31 18.13
C VAL A 418 6.56 -4.10 18.21
N GLU A 419 7.03 -3.03 18.87
CA GLU A 419 8.47 -2.72 18.98
C GLU A 419 9.19 -3.38 20.17
N ASN A 420 8.45 -3.99 21.09
CA ASN A 420 9.03 -4.58 22.31
C ASN A 420 9.75 -5.92 22.08
N GLY A 421 10.26 -6.14 20.86
CA GLY A 421 11.28 -7.10 20.47
C GLY A 421 10.98 -8.55 20.87
N ASN A 422 10.49 -9.36 19.94
CA ASN A 422 10.49 -10.84 19.96
C ASN A 422 10.01 -11.57 21.24
N GLN A 423 9.47 -10.88 22.26
CA GLN A 423 9.16 -11.46 23.57
C GLN A 423 7.80 -11.03 24.16
N GLY A 424 6.81 -10.68 23.35
CA GLY A 424 5.47 -10.41 23.86
C GLY A 424 4.41 -10.70 22.82
N GLY A 425 3.53 -11.67 23.11
CA GLY A 425 2.28 -11.83 22.38
C GLY A 425 1.38 -10.59 22.53
N SER A 426 0.24 -10.61 21.85
CA SER A 426 -0.77 -9.55 21.95
C SER A 426 -1.12 -9.26 23.42
N PRO A 427 -1.38 -7.99 23.78
CA PRO A 427 -1.82 -7.64 25.13
C PRO A 427 -3.09 -8.42 25.51
N ASP A 428 -3.22 -8.73 26.80
CA ASP A 428 -4.45 -9.32 27.31
C ASP A 428 -5.65 -8.37 27.10
N GLU A 429 -6.87 -8.86 27.33
CA GLU A 429 -8.09 -8.10 27.03
C GLU A 429 -8.17 -6.79 27.81
N LYS A 430 -7.71 -6.78 29.07
CA LYS A 430 -7.73 -5.60 29.94
C LYS A 430 -6.70 -4.58 29.51
N ASP A 431 -5.48 -5.04 29.19
CA ASP A 431 -4.39 -4.20 28.71
C ASP A 431 -4.74 -3.55 27.37
N PHE A 432 -5.42 -4.30 26.50
CA PHE A 432 -5.90 -3.80 25.23
C PHE A 432 -7.04 -2.78 25.39
N ASP A 433 -8.01 -3.02 26.28
CA ASP A 433 -9.05 -2.04 26.60
C ASP A 433 -8.46 -0.73 27.15
N ASN A 434 -7.46 -0.81 28.03
CA ASN A 434 -6.75 0.37 28.54
C ASN A 434 -6.08 1.18 27.41
N PHE A 435 -5.55 0.51 26.38
CA PHE A 435 -5.04 1.19 25.20
C PHE A 435 -6.15 1.92 24.44
N LEU A 436 -7.29 1.25 24.20
CA LEU A 436 -8.40 1.78 23.40
C LEU A 436 -9.07 3.01 24.02
N ILE A 437 -9.11 3.14 25.34
CA ILE A 437 -9.63 4.34 26.03
C ILE A 437 -8.87 5.60 25.61
N GLY A 438 -7.55 5.50 25.43
CA GLY A 438 -6.68 6.62 25.01
C GLY A 438 -6.27 6.56 23.54
N ALA A 439 -6.87 5.67 22.74
CA ALA A 439 -6.57 5.54 21.32
C ALA A 439 -7.47 6.47 20.51
N LYS A 440 -6.95 6.95 19.37
CA LYS A 440 -7.71 7.69 18.38
C LYS A 440 -7.57 7.02 17.03
N SER A 441 -8.69 6.87 16.33
CA SER A 441 -8.68 6.44 14.95
C SER A 441 -8.00 7.47 14.07
N ARG A 442 -7.29 6.98 13.05
CA ARG A 442 -6.66 7.81 12.01
C ARG A 442 -7.49 7.90 10.73
N TRP A 443 -8.54 7.08 10.62
CA TRP A 443 -9.40 7.04 9.46
C TRP A 443 -10.55 8.05 9.60
N ILE A 444 -11.41 7.88 10.61
CA ILE A 444 -12.66 8.63 10.69
C ILE A 444 -12.44 9.90 11.51
N LEU A 445 -12.31 11.01 10.78
CA LEU A 445 -12.32 12.35 11.33
C LEU A 445 -13.68 12.98 11.04
N TRP A 446 -14.55 13.10 12.06
CA TRP A 446 -15.92 13.59 11.89
C TRP A 446 -16.02 14.96 11.21
N ASN A 447 -15.05 15.84 11.44
CA ASN A 447 -14.97 17.13 10.74
C ASN A 447 -14.80 16.98 9.22
N GLU A 448 -14.10 15.93 8.75
CA GLU A 448 -14.02 15.62 7.32
C GLU A 448 -15.29 14.95 6.81
N VAL A 449 -15.88 14.04 7.59
CA VAL A 449 -17.14 13.35 7.21
C VAL A 449 -18.24 14.37 6.91
N PHE A 450 -18.41 15.37 7.79
CA PHE A 450 -19.46 16.38 7.63
C PHE A 450 -19.11 17.54 6.69
N ASN A 451 -17.86 17.67 6.24
CA ASN A 451 -17.47 18.71 5.30
C ASN A 451 -17.74 18.26 3.85
N GLU A 452 -18.69 18.90 3.17
CA GLU A 452 -18.96 18.63 1.75
C GLU A 452 -17.91 19.23 0.80
N ASN A 453 -17.20 20.29 1.22
CA ASN A 453 -16.17 20.97 0.44
C ASN A 453 -14.77 20.56 0.93
N ARG A 454 -14.44 19.28 0.80
CA ARG A 454 -13.14 18.74 1.19
C ARG A 454 -12.05 19.24 0.25
N ALA A 455 -10.85 19.45 0.79
CA ALA A 455 -9.69 19.69 -0.05
C ALA A 455 -9.45 18.48 -0.98
N PRO A 456 -9.13 18.69 -2.27
CA PRO A 456 -8.83 17.60 -3.18
C PRO A 456 -7.62 16.82 -2.67
N LYS A 457 -7.63 15.50 -2.86
CA LYS A 457 -6.46 14.66 -2.55
C LYS A 457 -5.38 14.88 -3.62
N ASN A 458 -4.14 15.05 -3.17
CA ASN A 458 -3.01 15.40 -4.04
C ASN A 458 -2.55 14.21 -4.90
N PHE A 459 -2.67 12.99 -4.37
CA PHE A 459 -2.31 11.77 -5.07
C PHE A 459 -3.54 11.00 -5.49
N ARG A 460 -3.50 10.39 -6.68
CA ARG A 460 -4.59 9.59 -7.27
C ARG A 460 -4.28 8.10 -7.22
N MET A 461 -5.30 7.26 -7.31
CA MET A 461 -5.13 5.83 -7.55
C MET A 461 -4.47 5.59 -8.91
N GLU A 462 -3.58 4.60 -8.96
CA GLU A 462 -2.92 4.14 -10.19
C GLU A 462 -3.64 2.89 -10.68
N GLU A 463 -4.83 3.07 -11.26
CA GLU A 463 -5.65 1.99 -11.83
C GLU A 463 -4.94 1.39 -13.06
N ASP A 464 -5.05 2.02 -14.23
CA ASP A 464 -4.42 1.49 -15.46
C ASP A 464 -3.21 2.30 -15.92
N VAL A 465 -2.87 3.37 -15.19
CA VAL A 465 -1.79 4.29 -15.54
C VAL A 465 -0.85 4.56 -14.38
N HIS A 466 0.41 4.80 -14.72
CA HIS A 466 1.45 5.31 -13.85
C HIS A 466 1.73 6.78 -14.15
N PHE A 467 1.86 7.59 -13.10
CA PHE A 467 2.19 9.01 -13.20
C PHE A 467 3.72 9.21 -13.23
N LEU A 468 4.26 9.54 -14.40
CA LEU A 468 5.65 9.96 -14.54
C LEU A 468 5.74 11.48 -14.49
N SER A 469 6.13 12.01 -13.33
CA SER A 469 6.16 13.46 -13.07
C SER A 469 7.57 14.03 -13.09
N GLY A 470 7.66 15.33 -13.39
CA GLY A 470 8.92 16.06 -13.43
C GLY A 470 8.68 17.57 -13.35
N VAL A 471 9.79 18.31 -13.36
CA VAL A 471 9.79 19.77 -13.40
C VAL A 471 10.71 20.25 -14.51
N ILE A 472 10.31 21.32 -15.20
CA ILE A 472 11.21 22.04 -16.10
C ILE A 472 11.84 23.21 -15.34
N ASN A 473 13.16 23.37 -15.44
CA ASN A 473 13.89 24.50 -14.88
C ASN A 473 14.53 25.29 -16.02
N LYS A 474 14.64 26.61 -15.85
CA LYS A 474 15.37 27.49 -16.76
C LYS A 474 16.64 27.96 -16.05
N ARG A 475 17.81 27.73 -16.65
CA ARG A 475 19.11 27.84 -15.95
C ARG A 475 19.41 29.24 -15.39
N ASP A 476 18.83 30.31 -15.95
CA ASP A 476 19.18 31.71 -15.63
C ASP A 476 18.00 32.65 -15.30
N THR A 477 16.75 32.19 -15.37
CA THR A 477 15.54 33.00 -15.06
C THR A 477 14.44 32.11 -14.48
N PRO A 478 13.52 32.63 -13.64
CA PRO A 478 12.33 31.87 -13.25
C PRO A 478 11.59 31.39 -14.49
N VAL A 479 11.04 30.17 -14.45
CA VAL A 479 10.22 29.62 -15.53
C VAL A 479 9.14 30.66 -15.85
N SER A 480 9.11 31.10 -17.12
CA SER A 480 8.09 32.03 -17.61
C SER A 480 6.72 31.47 -17.25
N SER A 481 5.78 32.33 -16.85
CA SER A 481 4.38 31.96 -16.53
C SER A 481 3.56 31.44 -17.73
N ARG A 482 4.23 30.98 -18.80
CA ARG A 482 3.60 30.42 -19.99
C ARG A 482 3.78 28.91 -19.93
N GLU A 483 2.64 28.23 -19.93
CA GLU A 483 2.50 26.80 -20.13
C GLU A 483 3.36 26.33 -21.32
N LYS A 484 4.13 25.26 -21.12
CA LYS A 484 4.96 24.64 -22.15
C LYS A 484 4.51 23.20 -22.40
N THR A 485 4.47 22.81 -23.67
CA THR A 485 4.23 21.43 -24.07
C THR A 485 5.52 20.61 -23.96
N LEU A 486 5.44 19.44 -23.34
CA LEU A 486 6.45 18.39 -23.43
C LEU A 486 5.92 17.19 -24.21
N THR A 487 6.83 16.55 -24.93
CA THR A 487 6.57 15.28 -25.62
C THR A 487 7.40 14.18 -24.98
N LEU A 488 6.83 12.97 -24.95
CA LEU A 488 7.50 11.74 -24.55
C LEU A 488 7.40 10.74 -25.69
N SER A 489 8.56 10.29 -26.15
CA SER A 489 8.72 9.31 -27.20
C SER A 489 9.31 8.00 -26.66
N ILE A 490 8.88 6.89 -27.26
CA ILE A 490 9.43 5.55 -27.03
C ILE A 490 10.03 5.10 -28.36
N PRO A 491 11.38 4.95 -28.47
CA PRO A 491 12.01 4.50 -29.69
C PRO A 491 11.52 3.14 -30.15
N GLY A 492 11.18 3.03 -31.43
CA GLY A 492 10.68 1.80 -32.05
C GLY A 492 10.14 2.03 -33.46
N LYS A 493 9.97 0.94 -34.22
CA LYS A 493 9.34 1.01 -35.56
C LYS A 493 7.86 1.39 -35.52
N VAL A 494 7.20 1.18 -34.37
CA VAL A 494 5.83 1.64 -34.14
C VAL A 494 5.89 2.85 -33.24
N ALA A 495 5.54 4.02 -33.78
CA ALA A 495 5.54 5.26 -33.03
C ALA A 495 4.43 5.25 -31.97
N SER A 496 4.80 5.62 -30.74
CA SER A 496 3.89 6.05 -29.68
C SER A 496 4.16 7.53 -29.40
N PHE A 497 3.11 8.30 -29.13
CA PHE A 497 3.21 9.73 -28.85
C PHE A 497 2.44 10.04 -27.58
N TYR A 498 3.13 10.65 -26.63
CA TYR A 498 2.54 11.16 -25.40
C TYR A 498 2.94 12.62 -25.29
N HIS A 499 2.01 13.47 -24.84
CA HIS A 499 2.29 14.86 -24.55
C HIS A 499 1.66 15.26 -23.22
N THR A 500 2.15 16.36 -22.67
CA THR A 500 1.62 16.98 -21.45
C THR A 500 2.00 18.45 -21.44
N HIS A 501 1.35 19.21 -20.58
CA HIS A 501 1.63 20.63 -20.39
C HIS A 501 2.19 20.87 -19.00
N THR A 502 3.03 21.89 -18.88
CA THR A 502 3.52 22.35 -17.59
C THR A 502 2.53 23.30 -16.93
N ASP A 503 2.40 23.22 -15.61
CA ASP A 503 1.73 24.28 -14.85
C ASP A 503 2.58 25.57 -14.78
N SER A 504 2.08 26.57 -14.04
CA SER A 504 2.76 27.85 -13.85
C SER A 504 4.10 27.76 -13.10
N GLU A 505 4.35 26.66 -12.40
CA GLU A 505 5.59 26.39 -11.66
C GLU A 505 6.56 25.49 -12.45
N GLY A 506 6.15 25.01 -13.63
CA GLY A 506 6.94 24.15 -14.50
C GLY A 506 6.77 22.66 -14.23
N TYR A 507 5.83 22.24 -13.36
CA TYR A 507 5.56 20.82 -13.11
C TYR A 507 4.76 20.21 -14.25
N PHE A 508 5.09 18.95 -14.57
CA PHE A 508 4.36 18.16 -15.56
C PHE A 508 4.18 16.72 -15.11
N SER A 509 3.23 16.03 -15.72
CA SER A 509 3.04 14.59 -15.53
C SER A 509 2.58 13.91 -16.81
N PHE A 510 3.23 12.79 -17.15
CA PHE A 510 2.80 11.86 -18.18
C PHE A 510 1.99 10.71 -17.56
N LEU A 511 1.01 10.19 -18.30
CA LEU A 511 0.23 9.01 -17.95
C LEU A 511 0.71 7.83 -18.81
N LEU A 512 1.34 6.85 -18.19
CA LEU A 512 1.90 5.69 -18.89
C LEU A 512 1.11 4.43 -18.53
N PRO A 513 0.66 3.61 -19.50
CA PRO A 513 -0.05 2.36 -19.21
C PRO A 513 0.78 1.42 -18.33
N VAL A 514 0.17 0.82 -17.31
CA VAL A 514 0.88 -0.07 -16.38
C VAL A 514 1.31 -1.36 -17.07
N ASP A 515 2.62 -1.63 -17.05
CA ASP A 515 3.20 -2.89 -17.50
C ASP A 515 4.58 -3.16 -16.85
N GLN A 516 5.23 -4.22 -17.31
CA GLN A 516 6.54 -4.68 -16.84
C GLN A 516 7.63 -4.51 -17.91
N ILE A 517 7.35 -3.77 -18.99
CA ILE A 517 8.27 -3.64 -20.12
C ILE A 517 9.29 -2.53 -19.81
N GLN A 518 10.56 -2.86 -19.94
CA GLN A 518 11.61 -1.84 -19.89
C GLN A 518 11.69 -1.11 -21.23
N ARG A 519 11.58 0.21 -21.17
CA ARG A 519 11.63 1.12 -22.33
C ARG A 519 12.71 2.15 -22.12
N ASN A 520 13.20 2.74 -23.20
CA ASN A 520 13.97 3.98 -23.13
C ASN A 520 13.00 5.13 -23.43
N LEU A 521 12.72 5.98 -22.45
CA LEU A 521 11.88 7.15 -22.66
C LEU A 521 12.76 8.30 -23.10
N ILE A 522 12.27 9.09 -24.06
CA ILE A 522 12.90 10.36 -24.47
C ILE A 522 11.87 11.45 -24.22
N ILE A 523 12.19 12.38 -23.32
CA ILE A 523 11.32 13.49 -22.94
C ILE A 523 11.98 14.79 -23.38
N GLN A 524 11.23 15.64 -24.09
CA GLN A 524 11.73 16.92 -24.56
C GLN A 524 10.61 17.96 -24.70
N PRO A 525 10.91 19.26 -24.55
CA PRO A 525 9.97 20.32 -24.90
C PRO A 525 9.66 20.31 -26.40
N GLU A 526 8.45 20.72 -26.76
CA GLU A 526 8.04 20.89 -28.17
C GLU A 526 8.91 21.94 -28.88
N SER A 527 9.16 23.07 -28.23
CA SER A 527 10.08 24.10 -28.72
C SER A 527 11.50 23.81 -28.21
N GLY A 528 12.48 23.72 -29.13
CA GLY A 528 13.90 23.58 -28.80
C GLY A 528 14.56 24.84 -28.24
N GLU A 529 13.91 25.51 -27.30
CA GLU A 529 14.47 26.69 -26.63
C GLU A 529 15.74 26.34 -25.86
N GLU A 530 16.79 27.14 -26.06
CA GLU A 530 18.04 27.02 -25.31
C GLU A 530 17.80 27.31 -23.80
N ASN A 531 18.57 26.65 -22.93
CA ASN A 531 18.60 26.80 -21.47
C ASN A 531 17.44 26.19 -20.67
N ILE A 532 16.71 25.21 -21.21
CA ILE A 532 15.76 24.39 -20.45
C ILE A 532 16.43 23.10 -19.97
N SER A 533 16.19 22.72 -18.72
CA SER A 533 16.52 21.38 -18.19
C SER A 533 15.26 20.70 -17.68
N VAL A 534 15.07 19.44 -18.06
CA VAL A 534 13.99 18.58 -17.56
C VAL A 534 14.53 17.71 -16.43
N GLU A 535 13.90 17.77 -15.26
CA GLU A 535 14.25 16.94 -14.10
C GLU A 535 13.08 16.01 -13.75
N ILE A 536 13.32 14.70 -13.76
CA ILE A 536 12.32 13.70 -13.40
C ILE A 536 12.28 13.54 -11.89
N GLN A 537 11.10 13.62 -11.31
CA GLN A 537 10.92 13.47 -9.88
C GLN A 537 10.87 11.99 -9.47
N SER A 538 11.42 11.70 -8.29
CA SER A 538 11.22 10.40 -7.67
C SER A 538 9.74 10.22 -7.31
N PRO A 539 9.11 9.11 -7.72
CA PRO A 539 7.73 8.85 -7.34
C PRO A 539 7.61 8.24 -5.94
N TYR A 540 8.70 8.12 -5.18
CA TYR A 540 8.67 7.61 -3.79
C TYR A 540 8.43 8.74 -2.79
N SER A 541 7.66 8.44 -1.75
CA SER A 541 7.37 9.40 -0.68
C SER A 541 8.60 9.64 0.19
N ARG A 542 8.83 10.88 0.62
CA ARG A 542 9.84 11.19 1.65
C ARG A 542 9.24 11.30 3.05
N ASN A 543 7.92 11.17 3.17
CA ASN A 543 7.22 11.21 4.46
C ASN A 543 7.49 9.88 5.19
N LEU A 544 8.18 9.97 6.30
CA LEU A 544 8.55 8.86 7.17
C LEU A 544 7.98 9.13 8.57
N PRO A 545 7.61 8.10 9.34
CA PRO A 545 7.26 8.32 10.73
C PRO A 545 8.46 8.91 11.46
N LEU A 546 8.22 9.72 12.48
CA LEU A 546 9.30 10.19 13.36
C LEU A 546 10.01 8.96 13.93
N SER A 547 11.29 8.77 13.61
CA SER A 547 12.06 7.59 13.99
C SER A 547 12.20 7.53 15.51
N VAL A 548 11.63 6.51 16.14
CA VAL A 548 11.53 6.46 17.62
C VAL A 548 12.62 5.60 18.27
N SER A 549 13.38 4.78 17.55
CA SER A 549 14.49 4.06 18.19
C SER A 549 15.55 3.53 17.24
N TYR A 550 16.79 3.98 17.44
CA TYR A 550 17.98 3.27 16.98
C TYR A 550 18.39 2.27 18.05
N LYS A 551 17.90 1.04 17.94
CA LYS A 551 18.51 -0.08 18.64
C LYS A 551 19.44 -0.81 17.68
N ASP A 552 20.72 -0.56 17.86
CA ASP A 552 21.75 -1.42 17.30
C ASP A 552 21.74 -2.73 18.10
N SER A 553 21.05 -3.74 17.57
CA SER A 553 20.65 -4.94 18.31
C SER A 553 21.14 -6.23 17.66
N VAL A 554 22.42 -6.30 17.31
CA VAL A 554 23.11 -7.60 17.39
C VAL A 554 23.25 -7.92 18.89
N THR A 555 22.14 -8.33 19.50
CA THR A 555 22.10 -8.77 20.89
C THR A 555 22.89 -10.08 21.00
N SER A 556 23.59 -10.26 22.12
CA SER A 556 24.44 -11.42 22.39
C SER A 556 23.72 -12.77 22.25
N GLY A 557 22.38 -12.81 22.35
CA GLY A 557 21.56 -14.01 22.15
C GLY A 557 21.31 -14.41 20.69
N MET A 558 21.45 -13.50 19.73
CA MET A 558 21.26 -13.80 18.29
C MET A 558 22.53 -14.35 17.62
N SER A 559 23.70 -14.23 18.26
CA SER A 559 24.99 -14.57 17.63
C SER A 559 25.07 -16.00 17.07
N GLY A 560 24.43 -16.98 17.72
CA GLY A 560 24.43 -18.37 17.25
C GLY A 560 23.63 -18.55 15.96
N ILE A 561 22.37 -18.11 15.97
CA ILE A 561 21.47 -18.18 14.80
C ILE A 561 22.07 -17.42 13.61
N LEU A 562 22.57 -16.19 13.84
CA LEU A 562 23.14 -15.37 12.76
C LEU A 562 24.42 -16.00 12.16
N SER A 563 25.23 -16.67 13.00
CA SER A 563 26.41 -17.44 12.55
C SER A 563 25.99 -18.64 11.68
N ASP A 564 24.96 -19.39 12.11
CA ASP A 564 24.47 -20.55 11.38
C ASP A 564 23.91 -20.15 10.01
N ILE A 565 23.06 -19.13 9.94
CA ILE A 565 22.48 -18.65 8.68
C ILE A 565 23.58 -18.18 7.72
N SER A 566 24.58 -17.47 8.27
CA SER A 566 25.74 -17.01 7.50
C SER A 566 26.57 -18.16 6.93
N ALA A 567 26.84 -19.19 7.74
CA ALA A 567 27.56 -20.38 7.30
C ALA A 567 26.80 -21.14 6.21
N ARG A 568 25.48 -21.30 6.38
CA ARG A 568 24.59 -21.94 5.39
C ARG A 568 24.60 -21.19 4.05
N TYR A 569 24.50 -19.86 4.09
CA TYR A 569 24.59 -19.03 2.89
C TYR A 569 25.93 -19.21 2.16
N GLN A 570 27.05 -19.20 2.88
CA GLN A 570 28.38 -19.42 2.29
C GLN A 570 28.50 -20.80 1.65
N VAL A 571 27.99 -21.85 2.29
CA VAL A 571 27.94 -23.21 1.71
C VAL A 571 27.13 -23.20 0.41
N ASN A 572 25.93 -22.62 0.41
CA ASN A 572 25.09 -22.56 -0.78
C ASN A 572 25.75 -21.78 -1.94
N MET A 573 26.48 -20.71 -1.64
CA MET A 573 27.25 -19.94 -2.62
C MET A 573 28.43 -20.73 -3.20
N ILE A 574 29.18 -21.45 -2.36
CA ILE A 574 30.33 -22.28 -2.79
C ILE A 574 29.89 -23.40 -3.74
N PHE A 575 28.78 -24.06 -3.42
CA PHE A 575 28.31 -25.22 -4.19
C PHE A 575 27.27 -24.88 -5.28
N GLY A 576 26.86 -23.60 -5.39
CA GLY A 576 25.91 -23.16 -6.41
C GLY A 576 24.52 -23.79 -6.29
N THR A 577 24.09 -24.15 -5.08
CA THR A 577 22.79 -24.80 -4.83
C THR A 577 21.61 -23.84 -4.94
N SER A 578 21.88 -22.53 -4.88
CA SER A 578 20.87 -21.49 -5.10
C SER A 578 20.61 -21.31 -6.59
N VAL A 579 19.60 -22.00 -7.13
CA VAL A 579 19.19 -21.84 -8.52
C VAL A 579 18.43 -20.52 -8.67
N LYS A 580 19.04 -19.53 -9.32
CA LYS A 580 18.34 -18.31 -9.73
C LYS A 580 17.82 -18.48 -11.15
N LYS A 581 16.50 -18.44 -11.32
CA LYS A 581 15.86 -18.28 -12.63
C LYS A 581 14.86 -17.15 -12.51
N GLU A 582 15.00 -16.16 -13.37
CA GLU A 582 13.93 -15.17 -13.50
C GLU A 582 12.63 -15.91 -13.89
N ALA A 583 11.53 -15.56 -13.24
CA ALA A 583 10.23 -15.89 -13.81
C ALA A 583 10.24 -15.38 -15.24
N GLN A 584 9.65 -16.13 -16.18
CA GLN A 584 9.24 -15.43 -17.39
C GLN A 584 8.31 -14.30 -16.93
N PRO A 585 8.58 -13.04 -17.31
CA PRO A 585 7.71 -11.93 -16.94
C PRO A 585 6.29 -12.33 -17.31
N VAL A 586 5.32 -12.02 -16.44
CA VAL A 586 3.93 -12.26 -16.79
C VAL A 586 3.71 -11.48 -18.08
N GLN A 587 3.59 -12.20 -19.21
CA GLN A 587 3.13 -11.61 -20.45
C GLN A 587 1.68 -11.21 -20.18
N LEU A 588 1.50 -10.00 -19.64
CA LEU A 588 0.31 -9.23 -19.90
C LEU A 588 0.12 -9.33 -21.40
N LYS A 589 -1.06 -9.79 -21.85
CA LYS A 589 -1.42 -9.75 -23.26
C LYS A 589 -1.40 -8.28 -23.67
N SER A 590 -0.23 -7.77 -24.04
CA SER A 590 -0.13 -6.45 -24.64
C SER A 590 -0.81 -6.59 -25.98
N GLU A 591 -1.88 -5.83 -26.21
CA GLU A 591 -2.33 -5.63 -27.57
C GLU A 591 -1.11 -5.20 -28.41
N PRO A 592 -0.97 -5.69 -29.64
CA PRO A 592 0.11 -5.25 -30.50
C PRO A 592 0.07 -3.72 -30.57
N SER A 593 1.20 -3.06 -30.29
CA SER A 593 1.26 -1.61 -30.33
C SER A 593 0.80 -1.14 -31.71
N LYS A 594 -0.22 -0.29 -31.76
CA LYS A 594 -0.68 0.34 -32.99
C LYS A 594 0.08 1.67 -33.14
N ARG A 595 0.33 2.08 -34.39
CA ARG A 595 0.85 3.42 -34.69
C ARG A 595 -0.17 4.41 -34.10
N PHE A 596 0.28 5.39 -33.32
CA PHE A 596 -0.66 6.33 -32.71
C PHE A 596 -1.52 7.04 -33.77
N TYR A 597 -0.93 7.35 -34.94
CA TYR A 597 -1.60 7.95 -36.09
C TYR A 597 -2.38 6.98 -37.00
N GLY A 598 -2.51 5.70 -36.63
CA GLY A 598 -3.24 4.71 -37.42
C GLY A 598 -2.56 4.37 -38.77
N LYS A 599 -3.34 4.31 -39.86
CA LYS A 599 -2.84 3.98 -41.20
C LYS A 599 -2.39 5.26 -41.91
N PRO A 600 -1.14 5.34 -42.40
CA PRO A 600 -0.68 6.52 -43.13
C PRO A 600 -1.34 6.62 -44.52
N GLU A 601 -1.37 7.85 -45.05
CA GLU A 601 -1.86 8.12 -46.41
C GLU A 601 -0.82 7.74 -47.46
N ILE A 602 0.47 7.91 -47.14
CA ILE A 602 1.58 7.43 -47.95
C ILE A 602 2.46 6.55 -47.08
N GLU A 603 2.75 5.35 -47.57
CA GLU A 603 3.70 4.41 -46.97
C GLU A 603 4.75 4.11 -48.04
N LEU A 604 5.95 4.67 -47.89
CA LEU A 604 7.06 4.55 -48.83
C LEU A 604 8.05 3.52 -48.31
N ILE A 605 8.16 2.37 -48.99
CA ILE A 605 9.16 1.33 -48.69
C ILE A 605 10.41 1.64 -49.50
N MET A 606 11.52 1.96 -48.84
CA MET A 606 12.72 2.48 -49.52
C MET A 606 13.33 1.49 -50.51
N ASN A 607 13.21 0.19 -50.25
CA ASN A 607 13.73 -0.88 -51.11
C ASN A 607 13.01 -0.98 -52.47
N ASP A 608 11.85 -0.36 -52.63
CA ASP A 608 11.10 -0.40 -53.89
C ASP A 608 11.56 0.67 -54.89
N TYR A 609 12.52 1.52 -54.50
CA TYR A 609 12.97 2.69 -55.26
C TYR A 609 14.48 2.70 -55.51
N ILE A 610 14.89 3.50 -56.49
CA ILE A 610 16.31 3.76 -56.75
C ILE A 610 16.88 4.55 -55.58
N LYS A 611 18.08 4.18 -55.13
CA LYS A 611 18.79 4.87 -54.06
C LYS A 611 19.08 6.31 -54.45
N LEU A 612 18.63 7.24 -53.62
CA LEU A 612 18.91 8.67 -53.74
C LEU A 612 20.01 9.06 -52.74
N PRO A 613 20.87 10.03 -53.07
CA PRO A 613 22.04 10.37 -52.27
C PRO A 613 21.72 11.04 -50.93
N VAL A 614 20.61 11.79 -50.83
CA VAL A 614 20.26 12.56 -49.62
C VAL A 614 18.75 12.57 -49.36
N MET A 615 18.35 12.76 -48.09
CA MET A 615 16.92 12.73 -47.70
C MET A 615 16.08 13.83 -48.34
N GLN A 616 16.67 14.99 -48.66
CA GLN A 616 15.96 16.07 -49.35
C GLN A 616 15.46 15.63 -50.74
N GLU A 617 16.27 14.86 -51.48
CA GLU A 617 15.87 14.30 -52.78
C GLU A 617 14.81 13.22 -52.60
N VAL A 618 14.92 12.38 -51.56
CA VAL A 618 13.87 11.40 -51.23
C VAL A 618 12.52 12.10 -51.01
N PHE A 619 12.48 13.15 -50.19
CA PHE A 619 11.23 13.85 -49.93
C PHE A 619 10.72 14.61 -51.16
N PHE A 620 11.62 15.17 -51.97
CA PHE A 620 11.24 15.92 -53.17
C PHE A 620 10.69 15.02 -54.29
N GLU A 621 11.37 13.89 -54.58
CA GLU A 621 11.04 13.01 -55.70
C GLU A 621 9.96 11.96 -55.33
N LEU A 622 10.04 11.39 -54.12
CA LEU A 622 9.25 10.19 -53.77
C LEU A 622 8.04 10.50 -52.87
N THR A 623 7.95 11.71 -52.30
CA THR A 623 6.86 12.05 -51.36
C THR A 623 6.08 13.30 -51.79
N PRO A 624 5.12 13.16 -52.74
CA PRO A 624 4.37 14.30 -53.26
C PRO A 624 3.66 15.10 -52.16
N GLY A 625 3.92 16.40 -52.10
CA GLY A 625 3.30 17.31 -51.13
C GLY A 625 4.00 17.38 -49.77
N VAL A 626 5.17 16.75 -49.60
CA VAL A 626 6.06 17.00 -48.45
C VAL A 626 7.27 17.78 -48.93
N ARG A 627 7.65 18.83 -48.21
CA ARG A 627 8.84 19.64 -48.52
C ARG A 627 9.76 19.70 -47.32
N LEU A 628 10.95 19.12 -47.46
CA LEU A 628 12.10 19.37 -46.59
C LEU A 628 13.02 20.38 -47.28
N ARG A 629 13.13 21.60 -46.76
CA ARG A 629 13.87 22.69 -47.41
C ARG A 629 14.84 23.38 -46.46
N GLU A 630 16.03 23.67 -46.96
CA GLU A 630 17.01 24.50 -46.27
C GLU A 630 16.60 25.99 -46.33
N ARG A 631 16.65 26.67 -45.18
CA ARG A 631 16.45 28.11 -45.03
C ARG A 631 17.63 28.70 -44.25
N LYS A 632 17.71 30.04 -44.21
CA LYS A 632 18.76 30.76 -43.47
C LYS A 632 18.85 30.38 -41.98
N ALA A 633 17.76 29.91 -41.38
CA ALA A 633 17.66 29.54 -39.96
C ALA A 633 17.74 28.03 -39.72
N GLY A 634 18.06 27.21 -40.73
CA GLY A 634 18.08 25.76 -40.66
C GLY A 634 17.13 25.09 -41.65
N TYR A 635 16.89 23.79 -41.47
CA TYR A 635 15.93 23.02 -42.29
C TYR A 635 14.51 23.17 -41.75
N GLU A 636 13.51 23.19 -42.64
CA GLU A 636 12.10 23.15 -42.28
C GLU A 636 11.41 22.01 -43.05
N MET A 637 10.43 21.35 -42.42
CA MET A 637 9.56 20.39 -43.07
C MET A 637 8.11 20.87 -43.05
N ARG A 638 7.46 20.95 -44.22
CA ARG A 638 6.05 21.32 -44.35
C ARG A 638 5.29 20.35 -45.24
N ILE A 639 4.01 20.20 -44.94
CA ILE A 639 3.09 19.32 -45.67
C ILE A 639 2.02 20.15 -46.39
N LEU A 640 1.67 19.72 -47.60
CA LEU A 640 0.58 20.27 -48.40
C LEU A 640 -0.76 19.85 -47.77
N ASN A 641 -1.56 20.83 -47.36
CA ASN A 641 -2.91 20.61 -46.86
C ASN A 641 -3.79 20.07 -48.00
N PRO A 642 -4.34 18.85 -47.87
CA PRO A 642 -5.11 18.22 -48.93
C PRO A 642 -6.45 18.92 -49.21
N TYR A 643 -6.95 19.75 -48.29
CA TYR A 643 -8.22 20.45 -48.41
C TYR A 643 -8.09 21.81 -49.09
N THR A 644 -7.01 22.55 -48.80
CA THR A 644 -6.81 23.92 -49.33
C THR A 644 -5.86 23.95 -50.52
N GLY A 645 -5.06 22.90 -50.74
CA GLY A 645 -4.03 22.87 -51.77
C GLY A 645 -2.85 23.82 -51.48
N THR A 646 -2.75 24.33 -50.25
CA THR A 646 -1.63 25.18 -49.77
C THR A 646 -0.85 24.44 -48.69
N TYR A 647 0.41 24.81 -48.45
CA TYR A 647 1.19 24.19 -47.37
C TYR A 647 0.70 24.73 -46.01
N PHE A 648 0.71 23.89 -44.98
CA PHE A 648 0.51 24.37 -43.61
C PHE A 648 1.54 25.47 -43.27
N GLU A 649 1.12 26.44 -42.45
CA GLU A 649 2.02 27.50 -42.00
C GLU A 649 2.99 26.93 -40.96
N GLU A 650 2.50 26.06 -40.11
CA GLU A 650 3.19 25.30 -39.08
C GLU A 650 4.01 24.15 -39.68
N PRO A 651 5.17 23.80 -39.07
CA PRO A 651 5.97 22.66 -39.49
C PRO A 651 5.25 21.34 -39.20
N ALA A 652 5.54 20.32 -40.01
CA ALA A 652 5.06 18.96 -39.77
C ALA A 652 5.74 18.33 -38.55
N THR A 653 5.04 17.44 -37.85
CA THR A 653 5.66 16.61 -36.81
C THR A 653 6.54 15.55 -37.47
N ALA A 654 7.86 15.71 -37.38
CA ALA A 654 8.80 14.71 -37.86
C ALA A 654 9.21 13.74 -36.75
N LEU A 655 9.25 12.46 -37.08
CA LEU A 655 9.64 11.37 -36.19
C LEU A 655 10.75 10.55 -36.87
N ILE A 656 11.78 10.15 -36.11
CA ILE A 656 12.71 9.09 -36.52
C ILE A 656 12.61 7.96 -35.51
N ASP A 657 12.28 6.75 -35.97
CA ASP A 657 12.05 5.58 -35.10
C ASP A 657 11.12 5.89 -33.90
N GLY A 658 10.04 6.63 -34.13
CA GLY A 658 9.07 7.02 -33.10
C GLY A 658 9.51 8.19 -32.20
N VAL A 659 10.70 8.74 -32.39
CA VAL A 659 11.24 9.87 -31.61
C VAL A 659 10.97 11.18 -32.33
N VAL A 660 10.34 12.15 -31.66
CA VAL A 660 10.08 13.48 -32.21
C VAL A 660 11.40 14.20 -32.49
N ILE A 661 11.52 14.81 -33.66
CA ILE A 661 12.70 15.58 -34.07
C ILE A 661 12.33 17.04 -34.16
N ASN A 662 12.97 17.88 -33.35
CA ASN A 662 12.78 19.34 -33.38
C ASN A 662 13.74 20.01 -34.38
N ASP A 663 14.97 19.48 -34.51
CA ASP A 663 15.95 19.98 -35.48
C ASP A 663 15.94 19.13 -36.76
N MET A 664 15.33 19.67 -37.81
CA MET A 664 15.22 19.02 -39.11
C MET A 664 16.58 18.80 -39.80
N ALA A 665 17.67 19.44 -39.35
CA ALA A 665 19.01 19.12 -39.85
C ALA A 665 19.39 17.66 -39.56
N THR A 666 18.91 17.12 -38.44
CA THR A 666 19.09 15.70 -38.08
C THR A 666 18.44 14.78 -39.12
N LEU A 667 17.25 15.14 -39.60
CA LEU A 667 16.53 14.39 -40.63
C LEU A 667 17.17 14.56 -42.01
N ALA A 668 17.59 15.78 -42.34
CA ALA A 668 18.24 16.12 -43.59
C ALA A 668 19.61 15.42 -43.76
N GLY A 669 20.35 15.26 -42.67
CA GLY A 669 21.66 14.59 -42.66
C GLY A 669 21.60 13.07 -42.49
N LEU A 670 20.41 12.48 -42.34
CA LEU A 670 20.26 11.03 -42.26
C LEU A 670 20.59 10.39 -43.61
N ASP A 671 21.34 9.28 -43.60
CA ASP A 671 21.64 8.53 -44.82
C ASP A 671 20.37 7.79 -45.30
N PRO A 672 19.88 8.02 -46.54
CA PRO A 672 18.73 7.29 -47.07
C PRO A 672 18.90 5.76 -47.07
N GLU A 673 20.13 5.24 -47.12
CA GLU A 673 20.36 3.78 -47.12
C GLU A 673 19.99 3.10 -45.79
N VAL A 674 20.01 3.83 -44.68
CA VAL A 674 19.62 3.28 -43.38
C VAL A 674 18.11 3.31 -43.14
N VAL A 675 17.36 3.98 -44.02
CA VAL A 675 15.91 4.10 -43.94
C VAL A 675 15.26 2.87 -44.56
N GLU A 676 14.36 2.23 -43.81
CA GLU A 676 13.54 1.12 -44.29
C GLU A 676 12.26 1.65 -44.92
N ARG A 677 11.59 2.58 -44.23
CA ARG A 677 10.26 3.06 -44.59
C ARG A 677 10.01 4.50 -44.16
N ILE A 678 9.17 5.21 -44.90
CA ILE A 678 8.65 6.53 -44.51
C ILE A 678 7.12 6.48 -44.52
N ASP A 679 6.52 6.76 -43.37
CA ASP A 679 5.06 6.93 -43.23
C ASP A 679 4.72 8.43 -43.25
N ILE A 680 3.66 8.80 -43.97
CA ILE A 680 3.20 10.19 -44.06
C ILE A 680 1.69 10.27 -43.86
N VAL A 681 1.28 11.17 -42.97
CA VAL A 681 -0.11 11.57 -42.76
C VAL A 681 -0.20 13.05 -43.12
N LYS A 682 -1.00 13.39 -44.14
CA LYS A 682 -1.11 14.79 -44.59
C LYS A 682 -2.25 15.54 -43.93
N THR A 683 -3.30 14.82 -43.60
CA THR A 683 -4.43 15.37 -42.86
C THR A 683 -4.00 15.77 -41.44
N PRO A 684 -4.51 16.90 -40.90
CA PRO A 684 -4.26 17.24 -39.52
C PRO A 684 -4.72 16.12 -38.59
N TYR A 685 -3.85 15.74 -37.66
CA TYR A 685 -4.10 14.64 -36.73
C TYR A 685 -4.12 15.16 -35.30
N PHE A 686 -5.08 14.75 -34.50
CA PHE A 686 -5.20 15.18 -33.10
C PHE A 686 -4.84 14.03 -32.16
N THR A 687 -3.94 14.31 -31.21
CA THR A 687 -3.64 13.42 -30.09
C THR A 687 -4.06 14.14 -28.81
N GLY A 688 -5.24 13.82 -28.25
CA GLY A 688 -5.82 14.63 -27.18
C GLY A 688 -6.10 16.05 -27.68
N ASP A 689 -5.51 17.05 -27.02
CA ASP A 689 -5.52 18.47 -27.40
C ASP A 689 -4.32 18.90 -28.26
N PHE A 690 -3.35 18.00 -28.51
CA PHE A 690 -2.21 18.29 -29.39
C PHE A 690 -2.58 18.10 -30.86
N MET A 691 -2.28 19.09 -31.71
CA MET A 691 -2.57 19.07 -33.14
C MET A 691 -1.30 18.91 -33.97
N HIS A 692 -1.24 17.87 -34.79
CA HIS A 692 -0.18 17.64 -35.76
C HIS A 692 -0.59 18.20 -37.13
N TYR A 693 0.20 19.14 -37.67
CA TYR A 693 0.03 19.71 -39.01
C TYR A 693 0.64 18.81 -40.09
N GLY A 694 0.21 17.55 -40.04
CA GLY A 694 0.80 16.43 -40.76
C GLY A 694 1.96 15.78 -40.00
N ILE A 695 2.17 14.50 -40.28
CA ILE A 695 3.14 13.64 -39.61
C ILE A 695 4.04 13.01 -40.67
N VAL A 696 5.35 13.06 -40.44
CA VAL A 696 6.35 12.32 -41.22
C VAL A 696 7.13 11.42 -40.27
N HIS A 697 6.98 10.11 -40.42
CA HIS A 697 7.70 9.15 -39.59
C HIS A 697 8.68 8.34 -40.44
N VAL A 698 9.96 8.65 -40.30
CA VAL A 698 11.07 7.95 -40.93
C VAL A 698 11.50 6.79 -40.04
N ILE A 699 11.45 5.59 -40.57
CA ILE A 699 11.72 4.35 -39.84
C ILE A 699 12.99 3.75 -40.41
N THR A 700 14.01 3.63 -39.56
CA THR A 700 15.29 3.02 -39.93
C THR A 700 15.21 1.50 -39.85
N GLN A 701 16.12 0.81 -40.57
CA GLN A 701 16.20 -0.65 -40.54
C GLN A 701 16.38 -1.20 -39.10
N PRO A 702 17.24 -0.60 -38.23
CA PRO A 702 17.34 -1.02 -36.84
C PRO A 702 16.10 -0.69 -36.00
N GLY A 703 15.44 0.45 -36.24
CA GLY A 703 14.26 0.88 -35.49
C GLY A 703 14.52 1.16 -34.00
N LYS A 704 15.69 1.69 -33.66
CA LYS A 704 16.18 1.81 -32.27
C LYS A 704 16.65 3.21 -31.87
N PHE A 705 16.72 4.15 -32.81
CA PHE A 705 17.25 5.51 -32.54
C PHE A 705 18.64 5.49 -31.86
N SER A 706 19.57 4.64 -32.34
CA SER A 706 20.84 4.39 -31.63
C SER A 706 22.00 5.29 -32.04
N ASN A 707 21.94 5.93 -33.22
CA ASN A 707 23.08 6.62 -33.84
C ASN A 707 22.83 8.12 -34.07
N LEU A 708 21.82 8.69 -33.42
CA LEU A 708 21.46 10.11 -33.55
C LEU A 708 21.70 10.83 -32.22
N SER A 709 22.30 12.01 -32.30
CA SER A 709 22.50 12.88 -31.14
C SER A 709 21.17 13.47 -30.71
N LEU A 710 20.85 13.35 -29.42
CA LEU A 710 19.77 14.10 -28.82
C LEU A 710 20.24 15.52 -28.47
N PRO A 711 19.35 16.51 -28.55
CA PRO A 711 19.67 17.86 -28.09
C PRO A 711 19.89 17.89 -26.57
N ASP A 712 20.66 18.86 -26.08
CA ASP A 712 21.06 18.96 -24.66
C ASP A 712 19.89 19.10 -23.68
N TYR A 713 18.74 19.58 -24.15
CA TYR A 713 17.52 19.73 -23.35
C TYR A 713 16.68 18.44 -23.26
N ALA A 714 16.98 17.41 -24.07
CA ALA A 714 16.23 16.16 -24.08
C ALA A 714 16.77 15.20 -23.02
N VAL A 715 15.86 14.52 -22.31
CA VAL A 715 16.20 13.52 -21.30
C VAL A 715 15.91 12.14 -21.85
N LYS A 716 16.95 11.31 -21.92
CA LYS A 716 16.84 9.88 -22.23
C LYS A 716 17.01 9.06 -20.96
N LEU A 717 16.02 8.25 -20.61
CA LEU A 717 16.06 7.45 -19.40
C LEU A 717 15.54 6.02 -19.62
N PRO A 718 16.27 4.97 -19.18
CA PRO A 718 15.71 3.63 -19.09
C PRO A 718 14.65 3.63 -17.99
N TYR A 719 13.43 3.22 -18.33
CA TYR A 719 12.29 3.23 -17.42
C TYR A 719 11.53 1.92 -17.49
N ARG A 720 11.18 1.40 -16.31
CA ARG A 720 10.29 0.26 -16.13
C ARG A 720 9.25 0.66 -15.11
N ILE A 721 7.96 0.49 -15.43
CA ILE A 721 6.87 0.94 -14.55
C ILE A 721 6.77 0.02 -13.35
N THR A 722 6.61 -1.29 -13.57
CA THR A 722 6.65 -2.29 -12.49
C THR A 722 7.72 -3.35 -12.74
N GLU A 723 8.36 -3.82 -11.68
CA GLU A 723 9.34 -4.89 -11.76
C GLU A 723 8.67 -6.26 -11.93
N PRO A 724 9.23 -7.16 -12.76
CA PRO A 724 8.82 -8.55 -12.77
C PRO A 724 9.22 -9.23 -11.45
N VAL A 725 8.39 -10.18 -11.02
CA VAL A 725 8.62 -10.98 -9.83
C VAL A 725 9.41 -12.22 -10.22
N GLN A 726 10.44 -12.61 -9.46
CA GLN A 726 11.16 -13.85 -9.69
C GLN A 726 10.33 -15.09 -9.30
N LEU A 727 10.62 -16.25 -9.89
CA LEU A 727 10.05 -17.52 -9.42
C LEU A 727 10.92 -18.05 -8.29
N PHE A 728 10.30 -18.42 -7.18
CA PHE A 728 10.97 -19.22 -6.18
C PHE A 728 11.21 -20.63 -6.75
N LEU A 729 12.47 -21.09 -6.71
CA LEU A 729 12.85 -22.41 -7.19
C LEU A 729 13.39 -23.24 -6.03
N SER A 730 12.89 -24.46 -5.92
CA SER A 730 13.46 -25.50 -5.08
C SER A 730 14.26 -26.49 -5.92
N PRO A 731 15.35 -27.07 -5.39
CA PRO A 731 15.96 -28.26 -5.96
C PRO A 731 14.92 -29.37 -6.18
N ASP A 732 15.10 -30.10 -7.27
CA ASP A 732 14.30 -31.28 -7.60
C ASP A 732 15.18 -32.54 -7.38
N TYR A 733 14.84 -33.34 -6.37
CA TYR A 733 15.51 -34.60 -6.03
C TYR A 733 14.80 -35.83 -6.60
N SER A 734 13.88 -35.68 -7.56
CA SER A 734 13.31 -36.81 -8.30
C SER A 734 14.37 -37.59 -9.09
N ASP A 735 15.46 -36.91 -9.48
CA ASP A 735 16.64 -37.54 -10.09
C ASP A 735 17.50 -38.27 -9.05
N PRO A 736 17.68 -39.61 -9.16
CA PRO A 736 18.51 -40.39 -8.24
C PRO A 736 19.95 -39.87 -8.10
N VAL A 737 20.52 -39.28 -9.16
CA VAL A 737 21.88 -38.72 -9.14
C VAL A 737 21.93 -37.50 -8.25
N LYS A 738 20.96 -36.59 -8.36
CA LYS A 738 20.86 -35.42 -7.49
C LYS A 738 20.57 -35.82 -6.06
N LYS A 739 19.68 -36.80 -5.85
CA LYS A 739 19.33 -37.31 -4.51
C LYS A 739 20.55 -37.88 -3.79
N GLN A 740 21.44 -38.58 -4.49
CA GLN A 740 22.69 -39.15 -3.95
C GLN A 740 23.89 -38.19 -3.99
N SER A 741 23.71 -36.96 -4.49
CA SER A 741 24.80 -35.98 -4.61
C SER A 741 25.42 -35.66 -3.24
N ARG A 742 26.75 -35.50 -3.21
CA ARG A 742 27.48 -35.02 -2.01
C ARG A 742 27.47 -33.51 -1.85
N ILE A 743 26.80 -32.79 -2.76
CA ILE A 743 26.59 -31.35 -2.64
C ILE A 743 25.55 -31.11 -1.52
N PRO A 744 25.88 -30.38 -0.45
CA PRO A 744 24.94 -30.10 0.64
C PRO A 744 23.87 -29.08 0.25
N ASP A 745 22.62 -29.32 0.66
CA ASP A 745 21.51 -28.36 0.56
C ASP A 745 21.13 -27.82 1.94
N PHE A 746 21.53 -26.58 2.22
CA PHE A 746 21.21 -25.86 3.45
C PHE A 746 20.46 -24.56 3.14
N ARG A 747 19.52 -24.59 2.20
CA ARG A 747 18.71 -23.40 1.88
C ARG A 747 18.00 -22.84 3.12
N ASN A 748 18.01 -21.52 3.25
CA ASN A 748 17.37 -20.82 4.37
C ASN A 748 15.84 -20.76 4.19
N THR A 749 15.34 -20.73 2.95
CA THR A 749 13.91 -20.87 2.65
C THR A 749 13.71 -22.23 2.01
N LEU A 750 12.97 -23.12 2.66
CA LEU A 750 12.73 -24.45 2.11
C LEU A 750 11.71 -24.39 0.97
N TYR A 751 10.64 -23.62 1.19
CA TYR A 751 9.59 -23.39 0.22
C TYR A 751 8.96 -21.99 0.39
N TRP A 752 8.63 -21.35 -0.72
CA TRP A 752 7.85 -20.13 -0.78
C TRP A 752 6.90 -20.16 -1.98
N ASN A 753 5.64 -19.82 -1.74
CA ASN A 753 4.69 -19.53 -2.81
C ASN A 753 3.83 -18.32 -2.44
N PRO A 754 3.90 -17.22 -3.19
CA PRO A 754 3.22 -15.98 -2.83
C PRO A 754 1.72 -15.99 -3.16
N ALA A 755 1.25 -16.91 -4.00
CA ALA A 755 -0.13 -16.96 -4.45
C ALA A 755 -0.53 -18.41 -4.78
N LEU A 756 -1.00 -19.12 -3.76
CA LEU A 756 -1.57 -20.45 -3.89
C LEU A 756 -2.81 -20.41 -4.78
N LYS A 757 -2.90 -21.39 -5.68
CA LYS A 757 -4.03 -21.54 -6.61
C LYS A 757 -4.79 -22.80 -6.25
N PRO A 758 -6.09 -22.71 -5.96
CA PRO A 758 -6.89 -23.90 -5.76
C PRO A 758 -7.06 -24.69 -7.06
N GLU A 759 -7.17 -25.99 -6.92
CA GLU A 759 -7.54 -26.93 -7.98
C GLU A 759 -9.06 -26.87 -8.23
N LYS A 760 -9.54 -27.65 -9.21
CA LYS A 760 -10.96 -27.67 -9.61
C LYS A 760 -11.90 -28.13 -8.50
N ASP A 761 -11.39 -28.88 -7.52
CA ASP A 761 -12.15 -29.38 -6.37
C ASP A 761 -12.12 -28.41 -5.17
N GLY A 762 -11.45 -27.24 -5.30
CA GLY A 762 -11.32 -26.24 -4.27
C GLY A 762 -10.17 -26.46 -3.28
N LYS A 763 -9.46 -27.60 -3.36
CA LYS A 763 -8.27 -27.87 -2.54
C LYS A 763 -7.03 -27.26 -3.17
N ILE A 764 -5.99 -27.05 -2.36
CA ILE A 764 -4.69 -26.59 -2.83
C ILE A 764 -3.67 -27.69 -2.55
N SER A 765 -3.02 -28.20 -3.59
CA SER A 765 -1.87 -29.10 -3.47
C SER A 765 -0.57 -28.32 -3.59
N VAL A 766 0.38 -28.61 -2.69
CA VAL A 766 1.69 -27.98 -2.65
C VAL A 766 2.75 -29.07 -2.56
N GLU A 767 3.79 -28.97 -3.39
CA GLU A 767 4.90 -29.92 -3.38
C GLU A 767 6.24 -29.20 -3.25
N PHE A 768 7.13 -29.74 -2.42
CA PHE A 768 8.50 -29.25 -2.26
C PHE A 768 9.42 -30.35 -1.74
N ASP A 769 10.70 -30.28 -2.07
CA ASP A 769 11.69 -31.20 -1.54
C ASP A 769 12.33 -30.68 -0.24
N ALA A 770 12.49 -31.57 0.75
CA ALA A 770 13.23 -31.34 1.99
C ALA A 770 14.74 -31.07 1.73
N SER A 771 15.40 -30.38 2.65
CA SER A 771 16.83 -30.08 2.58
C SER A 771 17.68 -31.10 3.36
N ASP A 772 19.00 -30.92 3.41
CA ASP A 772 19.90 -31.71 4.27
C ASP A 772 19.95 -31.20 5.71
N LEU A 773 19.33 -30.04 5.99
CA LEU A 773 19.31 -29.42 7.31
C LEU A 773 18.18 -30.06 8.15
N ALA A 774 18.57 -30.95 9.06
CA ALA A 774 17.67 -31.53 10.05
C ALA A 774 17.26 -30.51 11.13
N GLY A 775 16.05 -30.65 11.66
CA GLY A 775 15.48 -29.80 12.70
C GLY A 775 14.00 -29.49 12.47
N ASP A 776 13.49 -28.58 13.29
CA ASP A 776 12.11 -28.15 13.25
C ASP A 776 11.93 -27.04 12.21
N TYR A 777 10.92 -27.18 11.38
CA TYR A 777 10.52 -26.20 10.38
C TYR A 777 9.12 -25.70 10.67
N VAL A 778 8.91 -24.41 10.44
CA VAL A 778 7.61 -23.75 10.56
C VAL A 778 7.03 -23.61 9.16
N ILE A 779 5.83 -24.13 8.98
CA ILE A 779 4.93 -23.80 7.87
C ILE A 779 4.06 -22.64 8.33
N ASP A 780 4.14 -21.51 7.64
CA ASP A 780 3.30 -20.33 7.86
C ASP A 780 2.44 -20.09 6.62
N ILE A 781 1.12 -20.23 6.77
CA ILE A 781 0.14 -19.97 5.72
C ILE A 781 -0.66 -18.75 6.15
N GLN A 782 -0.76 -17.75 5.28
CA GLN A 782 -1.53 -16.54 5.53
C GLN A 782 -2.26 -16.10 4.27
N GLY A 783 -3.39 -15.43 4.46
CA GLY A 783 -4.12 -14.82 3.37
C GLY A 783 -5.58 -14.65 3.72
N ILE A 784 -6.43 -14.70 2.70
CA ILE A 784 -7.87 -14.46 2.89
C ILE A 784 -8.71 -15.53 2.23
N ASN A 785 -9.89 -15.75 2.81
CA ASN A 785 -10.92 -16.58 2.21
C ASN A 785 -11.72 -15.78 1.16
N SER A 786 -12.66 -16.45 0.47
CA SER A 786 -13.52 -15.83 -0.54
C SER A 786 -14.53 -14.82 -0.01
N TYR A 787 -14.73 -14.72 1.31
CA TYR A 787 -15.55 -13.68 1.92
C TYR A 787 -14.75 -12.41 2.26
N GLY A 788 -13.43 -12.42 2.10
CA GLY A 788 -12.54 -11.32 2.47
C GLY A 788 -12.02 -11.41 3.90
N GLU A 789 -12.32 -12.48 4.64
CA GLU A 789 -11.87 -12.63 6.02
C GLU A 789 -10.43 -13.16 6.08
N PRO A 790 -9.59 -12.63 6.99
CA PRO A 790 -8.22 -13.11 7.16
C PRO A 790 -8.19 -14.52 7.77
N VAL A 791 -7.35 -15.37 7.19
CA VAL A 791 -7.07 -16.72 7.66
C VAL A 791 -5.56 -16.92 7.77
N SER A 792 -5.14 -17.65 8.80
CA SER A 792 -3.73 -17.98 9.00
C SER A 792 -3.56 -19.29 9.75
N LEU A 793 -2.53 -20.05 9.41
CA LEU A 793 -2.14 -21.28 10.09
C LEU A 793 -0.63 -21.31 10.27
N ARG A 794 -0.20 -21.73 11.46
CA ARG A 794 1.19 -22.07 11.73
C ARG A 794 1.29 -23.51 12.21
N LYS A 795 2.08 -24.33 11.51
CA LYS A 795 2.32 -25.73 11.86
C LYS A 795 3.82 -26.03 11.90
N ILE A 796 4.27 -26.80 12.88
CA ILE A 796 5.65 -27.29 12.95
C ILE A 796 5.72 -28.68 12.31
N ILE A 797 6.72 -28.91 11.48
CA ILE A 797 7.11 -30.21 10.93
C ILE A 797 8.57 -30.47 11.26
N GLN A 798 8.99 -31.73 11.25
CA GLN A 798 10.35 -32.11 11.61
C GLN A 798 11.05 -32.82 10.46
N ILE A 799 12.29 -32.40 10.17
CA ILE A 799 13.17 -33.05 9.19
C ILE A 799 14.30 -33.76 9.93
N TYR A 800 14.53 -35.04 9.60
CA TYR A 800 15.52 -35.91 10.26
C TYR A 800 16.71 -36.25 9.35
#